data_AF-A0A0C3R262-F1
#
_entry.id   AF-A0A0C3R262-F1
#
_cell.length_a   1.000
_cell.length_b   1.000
_cell.length_c   1.000
_cell.angle_alpha   90.00
_cell.angle_beta   90.00
_cell.angle_gamma   90.00
#
_symmetry.space_group_name_H-M   'P 1'
#
loop_
_entity.id
_entity.type
_entity.pdbx_description
1 polymer ?
#
loop_
_entity_poly.entity_id
_entity_poly.type
_entity_poly.pdbx_seq_one_letter_code
_entity_poly.pdbx_strand_id
1 'polypeptide(L)'
;MNPIVKSFEYGQHTVTLETGVIARQADAAVLASMGDTTVLVTVVGKKAEEPGRDFFPLTVNYQEKTYAAGKIPGGFFKREGRPSEGETLTARLIDRPIRPLFPNGFKNEVQVIITVVSVDPEISPEVISMIGTSAALSISGIPFNGPLGSARVGYVDGEYILNPTVSQLADSQLELSVAGTENAVLMVESEADALPEEVMLGAVVYGHEQQQVVIQAIKELKAEVNKPEWDWTAPVQNEELVAKIKELAEAGLTEAYQIQVKQDRYAQVGVVKTAAIEALLAENPDADVREIEGLLGSLEKKVVRSRIIAGNPRIDGREPDMIRALNVMAGVLPRTHGSALFTRGETQALVTCTLGTERDAQKIDSIMGEQTSRFMLHYNFPPYSVGETGMVGSPKRREIGHGKLAWRGINAVMPSAEEFPYSIRVVSEITESNGSSSMASVCGTSLALMDAGVPIKTSVAGIAMGLVKEGDDFVVLSDILGDEDHLGDMDFKVAGTRDGVTALQMDIKIEGITKEIMQIALQQAYGARVHILNVMDQAISGHRADISDHAPRITTLKINPEKIRDVIGKGGATIRALTEETGTTIELEDDGTVKIASANGEATKEAIRRIQEITAEVEVGSVYNGKVVRIVDFGAFVTILPGKDGLVHISQIAEERVANVSDYLEVGQEVKVKVMEVDRQGRVRLSMKEAQPKEEAASE
;
A
#
# COMPACT_ATOMS: atom_id res chain seq x y z
N MET A 1 -3.24 -7.19 -44.79
CA MET A 1 -3.22 -6.31 -43.61
C MET A 1 -1.80 -5.85 -43.50
N ASN A 2 -1.56 -4.54 -43.48
CA ASN A 2 -0.19 -4.00 -43.47
C ASN A 2 0.03 -3.43 -42.07
N PRO A 3 0.76 -4.14 -41.18
CA PRO A 3 1.12 -3.57 -39.89
C PRO A 3 2.06 -2.39 -40.11
N ILE A 4 1.88 -1.35 -39.30
CA ILE A 4 2.88 -0.29 -39.11
C ILE A 4 3.56 -0.62 -37.79
N VAL A 5 4.89 -0.81 -37.83
CA VAL A 5 5.68 -1.27 -36.69
C VAL A 5 6.81 -0.29 -36.44
N LYS A 6 6.91 0.18 -35.20
CA LYS A 6 8.01 1.02 -34.74
C LYS A 6 8.73 0.31 -33.59
N SER A 7 10.01 -0.01 -33.79
CA SER A 7 10.86 -0.61 -32.75
C SER A 7 12.05 0.29 -32.42
N PHE A 8 12.42 0.35 -31.15
CA PHE A 8 13.52 1.15 -30.64
C PHE A 8 14.06 0.58 -29.32
N GLU A 9 15.31 0.90 -29.00
CA GLU A 9 15.93 0.51 -27.72
C GLU A 9 15.58 1.52 -26.62
N TYR A 10 15.26 1.01 -25.43
CA TYR A 10 14.95 1.83 -24.26
C TYR A 10 15.60 1.24 -23.00
N GLY A 11 16.80 1.72 -22.70
CA GLY A 11 17.67 1.12 -21.69
C GLY A 11 18.16 -0.26 -22.15
N GLN A 12 17.91 -1.28 -21.34
CA GLN A 12 18.26 -2.66 -21.64
C GLN A 12 17.19 -3.43 -22.43
N HIS A 13 16.05 -2.79 -22.74
CA HIS A 13 14.91 -3.44 -23.36
C HIS A 13 14.63 -2.89 -24.76
N THR A 14 14.27 -3.77 -25.68
CA THR A 14 13.68 -3.36 -26.96
C THR A 14 12.18 -3.12 -26.79
N VAL A 15 11.71 -1.94 -27.18
CA VAL A 15 10.28 -1.59 -27.23
C VAL A 15 9.78 -1.68 -28.67
N THR A 16 8.61 -2.27 -28.87
CA THR A 16 7.93 -2.35 -30.18
C THR A 16 6.49 -1.86 -30.07
N LEU A 17 6.07 -0.99 -30.99
CA LEU A 17 4.73 -0.46 -31.11
C LEU A 17 4.17 -0.87 -32.48
N GLU A 18 3.12 -1.69 -32.49
CA GLU A 18 2.45 -2.14 -33.71
C GLU A 18 1.01 -1.61 -33.78
N THR A 19 0.60 -1.13 -34.95
CA THR A 19 -0.79 -0.78 -35.25
C THR A 19 -1.25 -1.23 -36.64
N GLY A 20 -2.55 -1.14 -36.92
CA GLY A 20 -3.15 -1.43 -38.22
C GLY A 20 -3.68 -2.86 -38.42
N VAL A 21 -3.47 -3.76 -37.44
CA VAL A 21 -3.90 -5.18 -37.52
C VAL A 21 -5.03 -5.49 -36.53
N ILE A 22 -4.81 -5.22 -35.24
CA ILE A 22 -5.72 -5.58 -34.14
C ILE A 22 -6.65 -4.40 -33.80
N ALA A 23 -7.89 -4.69 -33.39
CA ALA A 23 -8.86 -3.72 -32.87
C ALA A 23 -9.12 -2.48 -33.76
N ARG A 24 -9.07 -2.64 -35.08
CA ARG A 24 -9.22 -1.58 -36.11
C ARG A 24 -10.54 -0.80 -36.10
N GLN A 25 -11.51 -1.16 -35.26
CA GLN A 25 -12.75 -0.39 -35.07
C GLN A 25 -12.61 0.70 -34.01
N ALA A 26 -11.61 0.63 -33.13
CA ALA A 26 -11.30 1.71 -32.21
C ALA A 26 -10.77 2.94 -32.97
N ASP A 27 -10.83 4.12 -32.36
CA ASP A 27 -10.18 5.30 -32.94
C ASP A 27 -8.68 5.06 -33.08
N ALA A 28 -8.07 4.37 -32.12
CA ALA A 28 -6.74 3.82 -32.25
C ALA A 28 -6.58 2.53 -31.45
N ALA A 29 -5.67 1.70 -31.91
CA ALA A 29 -5.18 0.55 -31.16
C ALA A 29 -3.68 0.37 -31.40
N VAL A 30 -2.94 0.07 -30.34
CA VAL A 30 -1.52 -0.24 -30.38
C VAL A 30 -1.29 -1.53 -29.60
N LEU A 31 -0.64 -2.50 -30.23
CA LEU A 31 -0.02 -3.62 -29.54
C LEU A 31 1.40 -3.19 -29.17
N ALA A 32 1.64 -2.97 -27.88
CA ALA A 32 2.91 -2.46 -27.38
C ALA A 32 3.64 -3.57 -26.60
N SER A 33 4.91 -3.79 -26.92
CA SER A 33 5.75 -4.82 -26.30
C SER A 33 7.04 -4.21 -25.78
N MET A 34 7.51 -4.68 -24.62
CA MET A 34 8.83 -4.41 -24.07
C MET A 34 9.40 -5.76 -23.61
N GLY A 35 10.38 -6.27 -24.36
CA GLY A 35 10.71 -7.71 -24.30
C GLY A 35 9.46 -8.57 -24.59
N ASP A 36 9.23 -9.60 -23.78
CA ASP A 36 8.08 -10.50 -23.93
C ASP A 36 6.81 -10.02 -23.21
N THR A 37 6.89 -8.92 -22.45
CA THR A 37 5.71 -8.26 -21.87
C THR A 37 4.99 -7.45 -22.93
N THR A 38 3.74 -7.82 -23.23
CA THR A 38 2.93 -7.24 -24.30
C THR A 38 1.55 -6.82 -23.79
N VAL A 39 1.13 -5.62 -24.19
CA VAL A 39 -0.16 -5.04 -23.85
C VAL A 39 -0.90 -4.59 -25.11
N LEU A 40 -2.19 -4.88 -25.19
CA LEU A 40 -3.08 -4.31 -26.19
C LEU A 40 -3.74 -3.06 -25.60
N VAL A 41 -3.47 -1.92 -26.20
CA VAL A 41 -4.06 -0.64 -25.84
C VAL A 41 -5.05 -0.22 -26.90
N THR A 42 -6.26 0.15 -26.49
CA THR A 42 -7.28 0.74 -27.37
C THR A 42 -7.78 2.07 -26.82
N VAL A 43 -8.12 2.98 -27.72
CA VAL A 43 -8.68 4.30 -27.41
C VAL A 43 -9.92 4.50 -28.26
N VAL A 44 -11.01 4.92 -27.61
CA VAL A 44 -12.25 5.29 -28.27
C VAL A 44 -12.73 6.63 -27.72
N GLY A 45 -13.02 7.57 -28.61
CA GLY A 45 -13.62 8.86 -28.30
C GLY A 45 -15.02 8.95 -28.87
N LYS A 46 -16.00 9.33 -28.04
CA LYS A 46 -17.35 9.64 -28.52
C LYS A 46 -17.35 11.00 -29.21
N LYS A 47 -17.63 11.03 -30.52
CA LYS A 47 -17.60 12.26 -31.35
C LYS A 47 -18.56 13.36 -30.89
N ALA A 48 -19.73 12.97 -30.36
CA ALA A 48 -20.70 13.92 -29.82
C ALA A 48 -20.44 14.13 -28.33
N GLU A 49 -20.36 15.40 -27.93
CA GLU A 49 -20.39 15.78 -26.51
C GLU A 49 -21.79 15.52 -25.93
N GLU A 50 -21.84 15.22 -24.65
CA GLU A 50 -23.11 15.07 -23.93
C GLU A 50 -23.56 16.44 -23.41
N PRO A 51 -24.74 16.94 -23.85
CA PRO A 51 -25.21 18.25 -23.41
C PRO A 51 -25.32 18.33 -21.89
N GLY A 52 -24.73 19.36 -21.31
CA GLY A 52 -24.86 19.65 -19.88
C GLY A 52 -23.90 18.91 -18.95
N ARG A 53 -22.91 18.20 -19.49
CA ARG A 53 -21.81 17.64 -18.70
C ARG A 53 -20.78 18.73 -18.36
N ASP A 54 -20.41 18.81 -17.09
CA ASP A 54 -19.52 19.82 -16.52
C ASP A 54 -18.08 19.32 -16.34
N PHE A 55 -17.84 18.00 -16.43
CA PHE A 55 -16.53 17.38 -16.30
C PHE A 55 -16.08 16.67 -17.58
N PHE A 56 -14.76 16.48 -17.73
CA PHE A 56 -14.17 15.67 -18.79
C PHE A 56 -14.26 14.16 -18.46
N PRO A 57 -15.06 13.37 -19.19
CA PRO A 57 -15.33 11.97 -18.88
C PRO A 57 -14.25 11.06 -19.50
N LEU A 58 -13.06 11.10 -18.91
CA LEU A 58 -11.97 10.17 -19.21
C LEU A 58 -12.04 8.97 -18.27
N THR A 59 -12.14 7.78 -18.86
CA THR A 59 -12.05 6.50 -18.15
C THR A 59 -10.85 5.70 -18.65
N VAL A 60 -9.97 5.32 -17.73
CA VAL A 60 -8.86 4.40 -17.99
C VAL A 60 -9.14 3.07 -17.31
N ASN A 61 -9.13 1.99 -18.08
CA ASN A 61 -9.23 0.63 -17.60
C ASN A 61 -7.95 -0.12 -17.92
N TYR A 62 -7.21 -0.54 -16.89
CA TYR A 62 -6.10 -1.46 -17.03
C TYR A 62 -6.55 -2.83 -16.53
N GLN A 63 -6.28 -3.87 -17.33
CA GLN A 63 -6.73 -5.23 -17.06
C GLN A 63 -5.60 -6.23 -17.26
N GLU A 64 -5.42 -7.08 -16.25
CA GLU A 64 -4.49 -8.20 -16.28
C GLU A 64 -5.26 -9.47 -16.61
N LYS A 65 -4.80 -10.22 -17.62
CA LYS A 65 -5.37 -11.53 -17.95
C LYS A 65 -4.43 -12.61 -17.45
N THR A 66 -4.94 -13.59 -16.70
CA THR A 66 -4.04 -14.60 -16.11
C THR A 66 -3.38 -15.47 -17.17
N TYR A 67 -4.00 -15.59 -18.35
CA TYR A 67 -3.38 -16.26 -19.50
C TYR A 67 -2.09 -15.57 -19.96
N ALA A 68 -1.91 -14.27 -19.69
CA ALA A 68 -0.68 -13.56 -20.02
C ALA A 68 0.54 -14.17 -19.33
N ALA A 69 0.33 -14.78 -18.16
CA ALA A 69 1.32 -15.53 -17.39
C ALA A 69 1.16 -17.06 -17.55
N GLY A 70 0.34 -17.52 -18.49
CA GLY A 70 0.04 -18.96 -18.68
C GLY A 70 -0.74 -19.61 -17.52
N LYS A 71 -1.44 -18.82 -16.69
CA LYS A 71 -2.18 -19.29 -15.50
C LYS A 71 -3.69 -19.30 -15.71
N ILE A 72 -4.37 -20.22 -15.03
CA ILE A 72 -5.83 -20.19 -14.85
C ILE A 72 -6.13 -19.47 -13.53
N PRO A 73 -7.12 -18.55 -13.45
CA PRO A 73 -7.41 -17.81 -12.23
C PRO A 73 -7.68 -18.72 -11.02
N GLY A 74 -7.15 -18.35 -9.84
CA GLY A 74 -7.29 -19.13 -8.60
C GLY A 74 -8.73 -19.25 -8.10
N GLY A 75 -9.58 -18.25 -8.35
CA GLY A 75 -10.95 -18.16 -7.85
C GLY A 75 -11.87 -19.32 -8.28
N PHE A 76 -13.01 -19.46 -7.59
CA PHE A 76 -13.97 -20.55 -7.80
C PHE A 76 -14.46 -20.66 -9.27
N PHE A 77 -14.71 -19.51 -9.90
CA PHE A 77 -15.24 -19.44 -11.26
C PHE A 77 -14.20 -19.64 -12.37
N LYS A 78 -12.90 -19.70 -12.04
CA LYS A 78 -11.79 -19.81 -13.01
C LYS A 78 -11.85 -18.74 -14.11
N ARG A 79 -12.24 -17.52 -13.72
CA ARG A 79 -12.37 -16.32 -14.56
C ARG A 79 -11.96 -15.09 -13.77
N GLU A 80 -11.34 -14.11 -14.42
CA GLU A 80 -11.02 -12.82 -13.83
C GLU A 80 -12.29 -12.11 -13.37
N GLY A 81 -12.25 -11.60 -12.13
CA GLY A 81 -13.40 -11.01 -11.44
C GLY A 81 -13.37 -9.49 -11.44
N ARG A 82 -13.64 -8.91 -10.27
CA ARG A 82 -13.49 -7.47 -10.04
C ARG A 82 -12.02 -7.06 -10.20
N PRO A 83 -11.74 -5.79 -10.59
CA PRO A 83 -10.37 -5.29 -10.67
C PRO A 83 -9.62 -5.49 -9.35
N SER A 84 -8.36 -5.92 -9.44
CA SER A 84 -7.43 -5.99 -8.33
C SER A 84 -6.99 -4.58 -7.88
N GLU A 85 -6.32 -4.51 -6.73
CA GLU A 85 -5.68 -3.26 -6.30
C GLU A 85 -4.59 -2.83 -7.30
N GLY A 86 -3.76 -3.77 -7.75
CA GLY A 86 -2.74 -3.51 -8.78
C GLY A 86 -3.34 -2.95 -10.06
N GLU A 87 -4.43 -3.55 -10.58
CA GLU A 87 -5.09 -3.07 -11.78
C GLU A 87 -5.64 -1.64 -11.60
N THR A 88 -6.23 -1.38 -10.43
CA THR A 88 -6.78 -0.07 -10.08
C THR A 88 -5.69 1.00 -9.94
N LEU A 89 -4.56 0.66 -9.32
CA LEU A 89 -3.41 1.53 -9.13
C LEU A 89 -2.75 1.87 -10.47
N THR A 90 -2.48 0.88 -11.31
CA THR A 90 -1.92 1.10 -12.66
C THR A 90 -2.84 1.95 -13.53
N ALA A 91 -4.16 1.70 -13.48
CA ALA A 91 -5.12 2.54 -14.20
C ALA A 91 -5.10 3.99 -13.73
N ARG A 92 -4.91 4.25 -12.42
CA ARG A 92 -4.76 5.61 -11.88
C ARG A 92 -3.44 6.23 -12.28
N LEU A 93 -2.35 5.47 -12.22
CA LEU A 93 -1.03 5.91 -12.61
C LEU A 93 -1.04 6.40 -14.07
N ILE A 94 -1.75 5.69 -14.96
CA ILE A 94 -1.90 6.08 -16.38
C ILE A 94 -2.82 7.29 -16.57
N ASP A 95 -3.94 7.36 -15.84
CA ASP A 95 -4.93 8.46 -15.91
C ASP A 95 -4.31 9.83 -15.55
N ARG A 96 -3.49 9.87 -14.49
CA ARG A 96 -2.88 11.10 -13.94
C ARG A 96 -2.12 11.94 -14.98
N PRO A 97 -1.12 11.41 -15.72
CA PRO A 97 -0.36 12.20 -16.69
C PRO A 97 -1.11 12.45 -18.02
N ILE A 98 -2.05 11.60 -18.44
CA ILE A 98 -2.75 11.84 -19.72
C ILE A 98 -3.86 12.89 -19.59
N ARG A 99 -4.50 12.98 -18.41
CA ARG A 99 -5.64 13.89 -18.17
C ARG A 99 -5.33 15.36 -18.44
N PRO A 100 -4.23 15.96 -17.95
CA PRO A 100 -3.93 17.37 -18.21
C PRO A 100 -3.55 17.67 -19.67
N LEU A 101 -3.28 16.63 -20.48
CA LEU A 101 -2.93 16.81 -21.89
C LEU A 101 -4.14 16.91 -22.82
N PHE A 102 -5.36 16.67 -22.32
CA PHE A 102 -6.55 16.99 -23.10
C PHE A 102 -6.79 18.50 -23.07
N PRO A 103 -7.07 19.14 -24.23
CA PRO A 103 -7.29 20.58 -24.29
C PRO A 103 -8.40 21.06 -23.36
N ASN A 104 -8.23 22.25 -22.80
CA ASN A 104 -9.25 22.87 -21.96
C ASN A 104 -10.58 22.99 -22.72
N GLY A 105 -11.67 22.61 -22.07
CA GLY A 105 -13.01 22.61 -22.66
C GLY A 105 -13.37 21.34 -23.43
N PHE A 106 -12.42 20.42 -23.67
CA PHE A 106 -12.72 19.13 -24.30
C PHE A 106 -13.53 18.24 -23.36
N LYS A 107 -14.80 17.96 -23.72
CA LYS A 107 -15.76 17.22 -22.87
C LYS A 107 -16.31 15.96 -23.51
N ASN A 108 -15.80 15.57 -24.66
CA ASN A 108 -16.10 14.29 -25.29
C ASN A 108 -15.69 13.13 -24.37
N GLU A 109 -16.51 12.08 -24.34
CA GLU A 109 -16.19 10.87 -23.58
C GLU A 109 -15.06 10.11 -24.23
N VAL A 110 -14.02 9.81 -23.45
CA VAL A 110 -12.84 9.07 -23.90
C VAL A 110 -12.65 7.87 -22.99
N GLN A 111 -12.55 6.69 -23.61
CA GLN A 111 -12.21 5.46 -22.93
C GLN A 111 -10.89 4.90 -23.45
N VAL A 112 -9.99 4.63 -22.51
CA VAL A 112 -8.73 3.91 -22.76
C VAL A 112 -8.83 2.55 -22.09
N ILE A 113 -8.62 1.48 -22.86
CA ILE A 113 -8.58 0.11 -22.34
C ILE A 113 -7.20 -0.49 -22.63
N ILE A 114 -6.50 -0.88 -21.58
CA ILE A 114 -5.22 -1.58 -21.62
C ILE A 114 -5.45 -3.00 -21.14
N THR A 115 -5.09 -3.98 -21.98
CA THR A 115 -5.17 -5.40 -21.64
C THR A 115 -3.78 -6.02 -21.72
N VAL A 116 -3.27 -6.55 -20.61
CA VAL A 116 -2.03 -7.34 -20.62
C VAL A 116 -2.33 -8.69 -21.26
N VAL A 117 -1.62 -8.99 -22.35
CA VAL A 117 -1.85 -10.21 -23.16
C VAL A 117 -0.69 -11.19 -23.11
N SER A 118 0.51 -10.73 -22.73
CA SER A 118 1.69 -11.55 -22.44
C SER A 118 2.50 -10.83 -21.36
N VAL A 119 3.11 -11.57 -20.43
CA VAL A 119 3.96 -10.98 -19.40
C VAL A 119 5.22 -11.80 -19.20
N ASP A 120 6.36 -11.12 -19.30
CA ASP A 120 7.63 -11.57 -18.77
C ASP A 120 7.66 -11.28 -17.26
N PRO A 121 7.88 -12.28 -16.39
CA PRO A 121 7.98 -12.07 -14.94
C PRO A 121 9.03 -11.06 -14.50
N GLU A 122 10.05 -10.78 -15.32
CA GLU A 122 11.09 -9.80 -15.02
C GLU A 122 10.72 -8.37 -15.46
N ILE A 123 9.73 -8.20 -16.33
CA ILE A 123 9.41 -6.89 -16.95
C ILE A 123 8.00 -6.46 -16.56
N SER A 124 7.90 -5.51 -15.63
CA SER A 124 6.62 -4.96 -15.22
C SER A 124 5.86 -4.35 -16.41
N PRO A 125 4.55 -4.65 -16.57
CA PRO A 125 3.73 -4.11 -17.65
C PRO A 125 3.41 -2.61 -17.50
N GLU A 126 3.70 -1.98 -16.36
CA GLU A 126 3.32 -0.60 -16.08
C GLU A 126 3.87 0.40 -17.11
N VAL A 127 5.18 0.36 -17.36
CA VAL A 127 5.85 1.30 -18.27
C VAL A 127 5.33 1.14 -19.69
N ILE A 128 5.30 -0.09 -20.22
CA ILE A 128 4.82 -0.33 -21.60
C ILE A 128 3.32 0.00 -21.77
N SER A 129 2.52 -0.11 -20.70
CA SER A 129 1.11 0.30 -20.70
C SER A 129 0.94 1.81 -20.85
N MET A 130 1.77 2.60 -20.16
CA MET A 130 1.79 4.05 -20.30
C MET A 130 2.24 4.45 -21.71
N ILE A 131 3.32 3.84 -22.21
CA ILE A 131 3.86 4.08 -23.56
C ILE A 131 2.82 3.75 -24.64
N GLY A 132 2.21 2.57 -24.56
CA GLY A 132 1.15 2.14 -25.47
C GLY A 132 -0.07 3.07 -25.43
N THR A 133 -0.45 3.57 -24.26
CA THR A 133 -1.51 4.57 -24.08
C THR A 133 -1.19 5.88 -24.78
N SER A 134 0.01 6.41 -24.57
CA SER A 134 0.51 7.60 -25.23
C SER A 134 0.52 7.44 -26.76
N ALA A 135 0.99 6.29 -27.25
CA ALA A 135 1.01 5.98 -28.67
C ALA A 135 -0.40 5.90 -29.27
N ALA A 136 -1.31 5.16 -28.64
CA ALA A 136 -2.67 5.00 -29.10
C ALA A 136 -3.44 6.33 -29.11
N LEU A 137 -3.32 7.15 -28.06
CA LEU A 137 -3.91 8.49 -28.04
C LEU A 137 -3.36 9.35 -29.18
N SER A 138 -2.05 9.35 -29.38
CA SER A 138 -1.37 10.17 -30.39
C SER A 138 -1.80 9.84 -31.82
N ILE A 139 -2.10 8.57 -32.12
CA ILE A 139 -2.54 8.14 -33.46
C ILE A 139 -4.07 8.09 -33.62
N SER A 140 -4.84 8.39 -32.57
CA SER A 140 -6.31 8.33 -32.58
C SER A 140 -6.96 9.48 -33.36
N GLY A 141 -6.25 10.61 -33.47
CA GLY A 141 -6.77 11.88 -33.97
C GLY A 141 -7.59 12.67 -32.94
N ILE A 142 -7.85 12.11 -31.75
CA ILE A 142 -8.52 12.84 -30.65
C ILE A 142 -7.64 14.03 -30.23
N PRO A 143 -8.21 15.21 -29.91
CA PRO A 143 -7.43 16.34 -29.39
C PRO A 143 -6.64 15.95 -28.14
N PHE A 144 -5.32 15.94 -28.26
CA PHE A 144 -4.40 15.46 -27.22
C PHE A 144 -3.02 16.12 -27.39
N ASN A 145 -2.59 16.87 -26.39
CA ASN A 145 -1.33 17.63 -26.36
C ASN A 145 -0.13 16.76 -25.94
N GLY A 146 -0.10 15.51 -26.37
CA GLY A 146 1.04 14.61 -26.20
C GLY A 146 1.96 14.58 -27.43
N PRO A 147 2.77 13.52 -27.60
CA PRO A 147 2.87 12.34 -26.74
C PRO A 147 3.56 12.62 -25.41
N LEU A 148 3.37 11.71 -24.47
CA LEU A 148 4.16 11.61 -23.24
C LEU A 148 5.03 10.34 -23.24
N GLY A 149 6.13 10.38 -22.50
CA GLY A 149 6.98 9.24 -22.20
C GLY A 149 6.65 8.64 -20.82
N SER A 150 7.33 7.55 -20.49
CA SER A 150 7.29 6.96 -19.15
C SER A 150 8.61 6.27 -18.85
N ALA A 151 9.11 6.42 -17.64
CA ALA A 151 10.28 5.70 -17.14
C ALA A 151 9.99 5.17 -15.73
N ARG A 152 10.60 4.04 -15.40
CA ARG A 152 10.83 3.63 -14.01
C ARG A 152 12.31 3.76 -13.69
N VAL A 153 12.64 4.29 -12.53
CA VAL A 153 14.01 4.54 -12.09
C VAL A 153 14.26 3.79 -10.78
N GLY A 154 15.32 2.98 -10.78
CA GLY A 154 15.90 2.36 -9.60
C GLY A 154 17.17 3.10 -9.14
N TYR A 155 17.65 2.78 -7.94
CA TYR A 155 18.88 3.34 -7.37
C TYR A 155 19.66 2.26 -6.62
N VAL A 156 20.82 1.88 -7.16
CA VAL A 156 21.68 0.81 -6.63
C VAL A 156 23.12 1.32 -6.66
N ASP A 157 23.87 1.11 -5.57
CA ASP A 157 25.29 1.47 -5.47
C ASP A 157 25.64 2.92 -5.85
N GLY A 158 24.70 3.86 -5.65
CA GLY A 158 24.89 5.28 -5.97
C GLY A 158 24.52 5.68 -7.40
N GLU A 159 24.02 4.75 -8.21
CA GLU A 159 23.74 4.96 -9.64
C GLU A 159 22.24 4.78 -9.94
N TYR A 160 21.74 5.54 -10.91
CA TYR A 160 20.37 5.40 -11.41
C TYR A 160 20.27 4.29 -12.45
N ILE A 161 19.26 3.44 -12.32
CA ILE A 161 18.98 2.35 -13.27
C ILE A 161 17.65 2.63 -13.98
N LEU A 162 17.64 2.58 -15.31
CA LEU A 162 16.45 2.78 -16.12
C LEU A 162 15.70 1.45 -16.32
N ASN A 163 14.39 1.48 -16.07
CA ASN A 163 13.46 0.35 -16.23
C ASN A 163 14.04 -0.96 -15.65
N PRO A 164 14.43 -0.96 -14.35
CA PRO A 164 14.99 -2.13 -13.70
C PRO A 164 14.02 -3.31 -13.78
N THR A 165 14.56 -4.52 -13.92
CA THR A 165 13.76 -5.75 -13.81
C THR A 165 13.24 -5.96 -12.40
N VAL A 166 12.29 -6.88 -12.24
CA VAL A 166 11.80 -7.28 -10.90
C VAL A 166 12.95 -7.74 -10.01
N SER A 167 13.89 -8.54 -10.53
CA SER A 167 15.07 -8.95 -9.76
C SER A 167 15.98 -7.77 -9.40
N GLN A 168 16.20 -6.81 -10.31
CA GLN A 168 17.03 -5.64 -10.02
C GLN A 168 16.39 -4.69 -8.99
N LEU A 169 15.06 -4.61 -8.96
CA LEU A 169 14.33 -3.79 -7.98
C LEU A 169 14.46 -4.32 -6.55
N ALA A 170 14.68 -5.63 -6.36
CA ALA A 170 14.86 -6.21 -5.04
C ALA A 170 16.10 -5.67 -4.30
N ASP A 171 17.13 -5.28 -5.05
CA ASP A 171 18.37 -4.69 -4.52
C ASP A 171 18.34 -3.14 -4.56
N SER A 172 17.26 -2.54 -5.08
CA SER A 172 17.13 -1.10 -5.27
C SER A 172 16.62 -0.39 -4.01
N GLN A 173 17.22 0.76 -3.70
CA GLN A 173 16.74 1.66 -2.65
C GLN A 173 15.63 2.60 -3.12
N LEU A 174 15.28 2.55 -4.42
CA LEU A 174 14.29 3.41 -5.05
C LEU A 174 13.43 2.61 -6.05
N GLU A 175 12.13 2.84 -6.02
CA GLU A 175 11.23 2.56 -7.13
C GLU A 175 10.49 3.84 -7.46
N LEU A 176 10.86 4.52 -8.55
CA LEU A 176 10.25 5.78 -8.96
C LEU A 176 9.69 5.66 -10.38
N SER A 177 8.39 5.85 -10.52
CA SER A 177 7.74 5.99 -11.83
C SER A 177 7.57 7.48 -12.15
N VAL A 178 7.98 7.86 -13.36
CA VAL A 178 7.87 9.24 -13.86
C VAL A 178 7.33 9.24 -15.29
N ALA A 179 6.42 10.17 -15.56
CA ALA A 179 5.84 10.38 -16.89
C ALA A 179 5.78 11.89 -17.20
N GLY A 180 6.11 12.26 -18.43
CA GLY A 180 6.18 13.65 -18.86
C GLY A 180 6.12 13.82 -20.38
N THR A 181 5.90 15.05 -20.82
CA THR A 181 6.10 15.45 -22.22
C THR A 181 7.56 15.76 -22.48
N GLU A 182 7.85 16.24 -23.70
CA GLU A 182 9.18 16.73 -24.07
C GLU A 182 9.67 17.84 -23.14
N ASN A 183 8.76 18.71 -22.71
CA ASN A 183 9.12 19.95 -22.01
C ASN A 183 8.93 19.88 -20.50
N ALA A 184 8.11 18.95 -19.99
CA ALA A 184 7.74 18.93 -18.58
C ALA A 184 7.45 17.53 -18.05
N VAL A 185 7.81 17.32 -16.78
CA VAL A 185 7.29 16.20 -15.99
C VAL A 185 5.83 16.48 -15.65
N LEU A 186 4.97 15.47 -15.76
CA LEU A 186 3.54 15.59 -15.45
C LEU A 186 3.18 14.83 -14.17
N MET A 187 3.82 13.68 -13.96
CA MET A 187 3.48 12.78 -12.86
C MET A 187 4.72 12.08 -12.33
N VAL A 188 4.82 12.03 -11.00
CA VAL A 188 5.79 11.21 -10.25
C VAL A 188 5.03 10.38 -9.22
N GLU A 189 5.46 9.14 -9.03
CA GLU A 189 5.01 8.25 -7.96
C GLU A 189 6.16 7.34 -7.54
N SER A 190 6.58 7.41 -6.27
CA SER A 190 7.75 6.65 -5.80
C SER A 190 7.60 6.02 -4.42
N GLU A 191 8.44 5.02 -4.19
CA GLU A 191 8.76 4.40 -2.91
C GLU A 191 10.29 4.37 -2.78
N ALA A 192 10.83 4.71 -1.61
CA ALA A 192 12.26 4.84 -1.39
C ALA A 192 12.67 4.41 0.03
N ASP A 193 13.88 3.90 0.18
CA ASP A 193 14.48 3.57 1.49
C ASP A 193 15.15 4.81 2.10
N ALA A 194 14.32 5.80 2.49
CA ALA A 194 14.75 7.04 3.14
C ALA A 194 15.90 7.77 2.41
N LEU A 195 15.73 8.01 1.09
CA LEU A 195 16.74 8.66 0.26
C LEU A 195 16.72 10.20 0.36
N PRO A 196 17.87 10.90 0.26
CA PRO A 196 17.92 12.36 0.27
C PRO A 196 17.13 13.00 -0.87
N GLU A 197 16.61 14.21 -0.64
CA GLU A 197 15.82 14.98 -1.63
C GLU A 197 16.57 15.18 -2.96
N GLU A 198 17.90 15.35 -2.92
CA GLU A 198 18.73 15.49 -4.11
C GLU A 198 18.73 14.22 -4.97
N VAL A 199 18.81 13.05 -4.33
CA VAL A 199 18.78 11.75 -5.03
C VAL A 199 17.39 11.54 -5.66
N MET A 200 16.33 11.88 -4.94
CA MET A 200 14.96 11.79 -5.44
C MET A 200 14.73 12.71 -6.66
N LEU A 201 15.18 13.96 -6.59
CA LEU A 201 15.07 14.92 -7.69
C LEU A 201 15.92 14.48 -8.89
N GLY A 202 17.14 13.99 -8.64
CA GLY A 202 18.00 13.45 -9.69
C GLY A 202 17.36 12.27 -10.42
N ALA A 203 16.66 11.38 -9.71
CA ALA A 203 15.92 10.28 -10.32
C ALA A 203 14.77 10.76 -11.22
N VAL A 204 14.03 11.80 -10.80
CA VAL A 204 12.97 12.42 -11.63
C VAL A 204 13.56 12.98 -12.92
N VAL A 205 14.65 13.74 -12.83
CA VAL A 205 15.34 14.32 -13.99
C VAL A 205 15.89 13.24 -14.91
N TYR A 206 16.58 12.24 -14.36
CA TYR A 206 17.11 11.10 -15.10
C TYR A 206 16.00 10.38 -15.89
N GLY A 207 14.88 10.04 -15.23
CA GLY A 207 13.76 9.40 -15.91
C GLY A 207 13.08 10.29 -16.95
N HIS A 208 13.07 11.62 -16.76
CA HIS A 208 12.58 12.59 -17.75
C HIS A 208 13.48 12.71 -18.98
N GLU A 209 14.79 12.66 -18.80
CA GLU A 209 15.76 12.64 -19.90
C GLU A 209 15.70 11.33 -20.68
N GLN A 210 15.66 10.19 -19.99
CA GLN A 210 15.65 8.88 -20.64
C GLN A 210 14.38 8.64 -21.46
N GLN A 211 13.21 9.08 -20.99
CA GLN A 211 11.94 8.85 -21.69
C GLN A 211 11.80 9.65 -23.00
N GLN A 212 12.70 10.58 -23.31
CA GLN A 212 12.65 11.36 -24.56
C GLN A 212 12.76 10.47 -25.81
N VAL A 213 13.50 9.36 -25.73
CA VAL A 213 13.59 8.37 -26.82
C VAL A 213 12.22 7.80 -27.18
N VAL A 214 11.38 7.54 -26.16
CA VAL A 214 10.01 7.05 -26.35
C VAL A 214 9.15 8.09 -27.05
N ILE A 215 9.19 9.34 -26.57
CA ILE A 215 8.41 10.46 -27.12
C ILE A 215 8.73 10.63 -28.60
N GLN A 216 10.01 10.61 -28.96
CA GLN A 216 10.47 10.71 -30.34
C GLN A 216 9.96 9.54 -31.20
N ALA A 217 10.04 8.30 -30.71
CA ALA A 217 9.52 7.13 -31.42
C ALA A 217 8.00 7.21 -31.66
N ILE A 218 7.22 7.72 -30.69
CA ILE A 218 5.78 7.91 -30.84
C ILE A 218 5.46 9.02 -31.85
N LYS A 219 6.21 10.13 -31.85
CA LYS A 219 6.06 11.19 -32.88
C LYS A 219 6.28 10.64 -34.28
N GLU A 220 7.31 9.81 -34.47
CA GLU A 220 7.60 9.14 -35.74
C GLU A 220 6.50 8.17 -36.15
N LEU A 221 5.98 7.36 -35.21
CA LEU A 221 4.83 6.48 -35.45
C LEU A 221 3.58 7.27 -35.86
N LYS A 222 3.27 8.39 -35.18
CA LYS A 222 2.15 9.27 -35.53
C LYS A 222 2.29 9.82 -36.96
N ALA A 223 3.49 10.25 -37.33
CA ALA A 223 3.76 10.77 -38.67
C ALA A 223 3.60 9.69 -39.76
N GLU A 224 3.97 8.44 -39.47
CA GLU A 224 3.82 7.31 -40.41
C GLU A 224 2.35 6.86 -40.56
N VAL A 225 1.61 6.77 -39.45
CA VAL A 225 0.17 6.45 -39.46
C VAL A 225 -0.64 7.55 -40.16
N ASN A 226 -0.27 8.82 -39.94
CA ASN A 226 -0.83 10.01 -40.59
C ASN A 226 -2.37 10.07 -40.56
N LYS A 227 -2.97 9.69 -39.43
CA LYS A 227 -4.43 9.80 -39.24
C LYS A 227 -4.81 11.27 -39.05
N PRO A 228 -5.84 11.79 -39.74
CA PRO A 228 -6.31 13.15 -39.54
C PRO A 228 -6.75 13.39 -38.09
N GLU A 229 -6.40 14.55 -37.56
CA GLU A 229 -6.93 15.03 -36.29
C GLU A 229 -8.42 15.34 -36.41
N TRP A 230 -9.13 15.29 -35.29
CA TRP A 230 -10.52 15.67 -35.23
C TRP A 230 -10.63 17.17 -35.51
N ASP A 231 -11.62 17.54 -36.32
CA ASP A 231 -12.03 18.93 -36.46
C ASP A 231 -12.75 19.37 -35.18
N TRP A 232 -11.96 19.79 -34.20
CA TRP A 232 -12.41 20.28 -32.90
C TRP A 232 -11.74 21.61 -32.64
N THR A 233 -12.53 22.56 -32.15
CA THR A 233 -12.05 23.87 -31.71
C THR A 233 -12.52 24.10 -30.29
N ALA A 234 -11.69 24.79 -29.50
CA ALA A 234 -12.07 25.15 -28.15
C ALA A 234 -13.32 26.05 -28.18
N PRO A 235 -14.25 25.88 -27.23
CA PRO A 235 -15.39 26.77 -27.09
C PRO A 235 -14.94 28.23 -27.02
N VAL A 236 -15.56 29.11 -27.82
CA VAL A 236 -15.28 30.54 -27.79
C VAL A 236 -15.77 31.11 -26.47
N GLN A 237 -14.87 31.70 -25.69
CA GLN A 237 -15.21 32.34 -24.44
C GLN A 237 -15.93 33.68 -24.69
N ASN A 238 -17.04 33.91 -24.01
CA ASN A 238 -17.76 35.17 -24.07
C ASN A 238 -17.05 36.24 -23.22
N GLU A 239 -16.15 37.01 -23.84
CA GLU A 239 -15.35 38.05 -23.17
C GLU A 239 -16.20 39.14 -22.50
N GLU A 240 -17.36 39.48 -23.07
CA GLU A 240 -18.29 40.45 -22.48
C GLU A 240 -18.89 39.91 -21.18
N LEU A 241 -19.30 38.64 -21.18
CA LEU A 241 -19.79 37.95 -20.00
C LEU A 241 -18.70 37.81 -18.92
N VAL A 242 -17.46 37.50 -19.32
CA VAL A 242 -16.30 37.46 -18.40
C VAL A 242 -16.10 38.81 -17.72
N ALA A 243 -16.12 39.90 -18.48
CA ALA A 243 -15.96 41.25 -17.93
C ALA A 243 -17.09 41.61 -16.95
N LYS A 244 -18.33 41.24 -17.29
CA LYS A 244 -19.50 41.49 -16.44
C LYS A 244 -19.48 40.67 -15.15
N ILE A 245 -19.12 39.38 -15.22
CA ILE A 245 -18.95 38.51 -14.05
C ILE A 245 -17.89 39.09 -13.12
N LYS A 246 -16.77 39.57 -13.67
CA LYS A 246 -15.72 40.23 -12.90
C LYS A 246 -16.25 41.46 -12.16
N GLU A 247 -16.99 42.34 -12.84
CA GLU A 247 -17.59 43.53 -12.24
C GLU A 247 -18.51 43.18 -11.05
N LEU A 248 -19.34 42.14 -11.21
CA LEU A 248 -20.36 41.78 -10.22
C LEU A 248 -19.80 41.00 -9.02
N ALA A 249 -18.79 40.15 -9.23
CA ALA A 249 -18.40 39.15 -8.23
C ALA A 249 -16.99 39.33 -7.66
N GLU A 250 -16.05 40.00 -8.35
CA GLU A 250 -14.63 39.99 -7.95
C GLU A 250 -14.40 40.54 -6.54
N ALA A 251 -15.03 41.68 -6.21
CA ALA A 251 -14.91 42.28 -4.87
C ALA A 251 -15.47 41.37 -3.78
N GLY A 252 -16.69 40.84 -3.99
CA GLY A 252 -17.34 39.93 -3.04
C GLY A 252 -16.59 38.62 -2.85
N LEU A 253 -16.04 38.05 -3.93
CA LEU A 253 -15.16 36.87 -3.86
C LEU A 253 -13.87 37.20 -3.10
N THR A 254 -13.25 38.35 -3.37
CA THR A 254 -12.03 38.78 -2.68
C THR A 254 -12.24 38.91 -1.17
N GLU A 255 -13.39 39.41 -0.73
CA GLU A 255 -13.77 39.46 0.69
C GLU A 255 -14.07 38.06 1.24
N ALA A 256 -14.82 37.24 0.50
CA ALA A 256 -15.16 35.88 0.93
C ALA A 256 -13.91 35.00 1.15
N TYR A 257 -12.90 35.10 0.28
CA TYR A 257 -11.64 34.36 0.43
C TYR A 257 -10.72 34.87 1.55
N GLN A 258 -11.12 35.91 2.29
CA GLN A 258 -10.45 36.31 3.54
C GLN A 258 -11.08 35.65 4.77
N ILE A 259 -12.18 34.92 4.61
CA ILE A 259 -12.81 34.11 5.67
C ILE A 259 -11.99 32.83 5.86
N GLN A 260 -11.47 32.63 7.08
CA GLN A 260 -10.58 31.51 7.38
C GLN A 260 -11.31 30.17 7.46
N VAL A 261 -12.45 30.12 8.16
CA VAL A 261 -13.25 28.91 8.38
C VAL A 261 -13.85 28.45 7.05
N LYS A 262 -13.59 27.18 6.67
CA LYS A 262 -13.98 26.64 5.35
C LYS A 262 -15.48 26.75 5.09
N GLN A 263 -16.31 26.33 6.03
CA GLN A 263 -17.77 26.29 5.86
C GLN A 263 -18.36 27.70 5.71
N ASP A 264 -17.90 28.65 6.52
CA ASP A 264 -18.34 30.05 6.45
C ASP A 264 -17.91 30.71 5.14
N ARG A 265 -16.68 30.42 4.69
CA ARG A 265 -16.16 30.85 3.39
C ARG A 265 -17.05 30.33 2.26
N TYR A 266 -17.36 29.03 2.25
CA TYR A 266 -18.16 28.41 1.20
C TYR A 266 -19.59 28.97 1.19
N ALA A 267 -20.18 29.22 2.36
CA ALA A 267 -21.49 29.87 2.45
C ALA A 267 -21.46 31.28 1.84
N GLN A 268 -20.45 32.10 2.15
CA GLN A 268 -20.32 33.45 1.60
C GLN A 268 -20.03 33.44 0.10
N VAL A 269 -19.16 32.54 -0.38
CA VAL A 269 -18.92 32.34 -1.83
C VAL A 269 -20.22 31.96 -2.54
N GLY A 270 -21.03 31.09 -1.94
CA GLY A 270 -22.35 30.73 -2.44
C GLY A 270 -23.26 31.96 -2.60
N VAL A 271 -23.34 32.81 -1.58
CA VAL A 271 -24.12 34.07 -1.62
C VAL A 271 -23.66 34.96 -2.78
N VAL A 272 -22.36 35.16 -2.95
CA VAL A 272 -21.79 36.00 -4.03
C VAL A 272 -22.10 35.41 -5.40
N LYS A 273 -21.91 34.09 -5.57
CA LYS A 273 -22.19 33.40 -6.85
C LYS A 273 -23.69 33.47 -7.20
N THR A 274 -24.58 33.20 -6.24
CA THR A 274 -26.03 33.30 -6.45
C THR A 274 -26.44 34.72 -6.83
N ALA A 275 -25.94 35.74 -6.14
CA ALA A 275 -26.27 37.13 -6.46
C ALA A 275 -25.78 37.54 -7.87
N ALA A 276 -24.59 37.11 -8.27
CA ALA A 276 -24.06 37.35 -9.61
C ALA A 276 -24.90 36.66 -10.69
N ILE A 277 -25.29 35.39 -10.46
CA ILE A 277 -26.17 34.64 -11.36
C ILE A 277 -27.53 35.33 -11.49
N GLU A 278 -28.16 35.72 -10.39
CA GLU A 278 -29.45 36.41 -10.39
C GLU A 278 -29.40 37.75 -11.14
N ALA A 279 -28.33 38.53 -10.94
CA ALA A 279 -28.14 39.80 -11.66
C ALA A 279 -27.98 39.58 -13.17
N LEU A 280 -27.21 38.58 -13.58
CA LEU A 280 -27.01 38.25 -15.00
C LEU A 280 -28.28 37.72 -15.66
N LEU A 281 -29.06 36.88 -14.96
CA LEU A 281 -30.35 36.39 -15.45
C LEU A 281 -31.43 37.47 -15.50
N ALA A 282 -31.34 38.49 -14.64
CA ALA A 282 -32.23 39.65 -14.72
C ALA A 282 -31.95 40.52 -15.96
N GLU A 283 -30.68 40.64 -16.36
CA GLU A 283 -30.29 41.35 -17.59
C GLU A 283 -30.55 40.49 -18.86
N ASN A 284 -30.29 39.18 -18.78
CA ASN A 284 -30.49 38.23 -19.87
C ASN A 284 -31.09 36.90 -19.34
N PRO A 285 -32.43 36.73 -19.40
CA PRO A 285 -33.10 35.52 -18.91
C PRO A 285 -32.71 34.22 -19.62
N ASP A 286 -32.17 34.32 -20.84
CA ASP A 286 -31.77 33.18 -21.67
C ASP A 286 -30.28 32.82 -21.53
N ALA A 287 -29.55 33.45 -20.59
CA ALA A 287 -28.14 33.15 -20.35
C ALA A 287 -27.93 31.72 -19.81
N ASP A 288 -26.88 31.03 -20.29
CA ASP A 288 -26.54 29.70 -19.81
C ASP A 288 -25.93 29.77 -18.41
N VAL A 289 -26.72 29.38 -17.41
CA VAL A 289 -26.30 29.34 -16.00
C VAL A 289 -25.03 28.52 -15.81
N ARG A 290 -24.83 27.44 -16.59
CA ARG A 290 -23.63 26.60 -16.46
C ARG A 290 -22.38 27.30 -16.97
N GLU A 291 -22.50 28.09 -18.04
CA GLU A 291 -21.41 28.92 -18.53
C GLU A 291 -21.04 29.95 -17.45
N ILE A 292 -22.03 30.61 -16.85
CA ILE A 292 -21.84 31.57 -15.76
C ILE A 292 -21.13 30.92 -14.57
N GLU A 293 -21.57 29.74 -14.12
CA GLU A 293 -20.94 29.00 -13.02
C GLU A 293 -19.48 28.65 -13.32
N GLY A 294 -19.18 28.20 -14.54
CA GLY A 294 -17.81 27.89 -14.98
C GLY A 294 -16.90 29.12 -15.01
N LEU A 295 -17.42 30.26 -15.47
CA LEU A 295 -16.70 31.53 -15.47
C LEU A 295 -16.49 32.10 -14.06
N LEU A 296 -17.47 31.96 -13.16
CA LEU A 296 -17.33 32.30 -11.74
C LEU A 296 -16.24 31.44 -11.07
N GLY A 297 -16.16 30.14 -11.38
CA GLY A 297 -15.08 29.27 -10.92
C GLY A 297 -13.70 29.69 -11.47
N SER A 298 -13.64 30.15 -12.71
CA SER A 298 -12.41 30.68 -13.30
C SER A 298 -11.96 31.99 -12.64
N LEU A 299 -12.92 32.87 -12.30
CA LEU A 299 -12.66 34.10 -11.56
C LEU A 299 -12.17 33.80 -10.13
N GLU A 300 -12.81 32.86 -9.43
CA GLU A 300 -12.38 32.37 -8.12
C GLU A 300 -10.91 31.93 -8.15
N LYS A 301 -10.54 31.10 -9.14
CA LYS A 301 -9.15 30.69 -9.35
C LYS A 301 -8.22 31.89 -9.49
N LYS A 302 -8.59 32.88 -10.32
CA LYS A 302 -7.79 34.08 -10.55
C LYS A 302 -7.62 34.93 -9.29
N VAL A 303 -8.69 35.15 -8.51
CA VAL A 303 -8.67 35.94 -7.27
C VAL A 303 -7.71 35.34 -6.25
N VAL A 304 -7.81 34.03 -6.00
CA VAL A 304 -6.95 33.36 -5.01
C VAL A 304 -5.49 33.40 -5.44
N ARG A 305 -5.20 33.08 -6.71
CA ARG A 305 -3.83 33.04 -7.25
C ARG A 305 -3.16 34.40 -7.25
N SER A 306 -3.86 35.44 -7.72
CA SER A 306 -3.33 36.81 -7.77
C SER A 306 -2.94 37.29 -6.38
N ARG A 307 -3.73 36.94 -5.35
CA ARG A 307 -3.43 37.29 -3.95
C ARG A 307 -2.16 36.63 -3.45
N ILE A 308 -2.01 35.32 -3.70
CA ILE A 308 -0.85 34.52 -3.29
C ILE A 308 0.42 35.06 -3.97
N ILE A 309 0.38 35.27 -5.29
CA ILE A 309 1.52 35.82 -6.05
C ILE A 309 1.88 37.23 -5.56
N ALA A 310 0.89 38.06 -5.21
CA ALA A 310 1.11 39.40 -4.68
C ALA A 310 1.63 39.43 -3.21
N GLY A 311 1.88 38.26 -2.59
CA GLY A 311 2.41 38.17 -1.22
C GLY A 311 1.39 38.52 -0.14
N ASN A 312 0.08 38.42 -0.43
CA ASN A 312 -0.94 38.53 0.60
C ASN A 312 -1.04 37.23 1.39
N PRO A 313 -1.58 37.27 2.63
CA PRO A 313 -1.89 36.07 3.38
C PRO A 313 -2.78 35.11 2.58
N ARG A 314 -2.53 33.80 2.75
CA ARG A 314 -3.32 32.71 2.16
C ARG A 314 -4.77 32.76 2.64
N ILE A 315 -5.62 31.90 2.07
CA ILE A 315 -7.06 31.87 2.34
C ILE A 315 -7.42 31.64 3.82
N ASP A 316 -6.54 31.03 4.60
CA ASP A 316 -6.68 30.85 6.05
C ASP A 316 -5.79 31.79 6.88
N GLY A 317 -5.17 32.79 6.24
CA GLY A 317 -4.33 33.81 6.87
C GLY A 317 -2.88 33.41 7.10
N ARG A 318 -2.45 32.21 6.67
CA ARG A 318 -1.06 31.75 6.78
C ARG A 318 -0.14 32.39 5.74
N GLU A 319 1.14 32.42 6.07
CA GLU A 319 2.22 32.59 5.10
C GLU A 319 2.45 31.30 4.27
N PRO A 320 3.14 31.39 3.12
CA PRO A 320 3.40 30.24 2.24
C PRO A 320 4.08 29.04 2.90
N ASP A 321 4.96 29.24 3.87
CA ASP A 321 5.75 28.20 4.53
C ASP A 321 5.14 27.66 5.84
N MET A 322 4.06 28.28 6.34
CA MET A 322 3.43 27.91 7.60
C MET A 322 2.61 26.61 7.52
N ILE A 323 2.78 25.75 8.52
CA ILE A 323 1.99 24.53 8.72
C ILE A 323 0.81 24.83 9.64
N ARG A 324 -0.36 24.22 9.38
CA ARG A 324 -1.53 24.37 10.26
C ARG A 324 -1.27 23.77 11.63
N ALA A 325 -2.06 24.21 12.61
CA ALA A 325 -1.99 23.69 13.97
C ALA A 325 -2.11 22.15 14.00
N LEU A 326 -1.23 21.52 14.79
CA LEU A 326 -1.15 20.08 14.95
C LEU A 326 -1.71 19.69 16.32
N ASN A 327 -2.56 18.66 16.35
CA ASN A 327 -2.98 17.99 17.58
C ASN A 327 -2.81 16.48 17.38
N VAL A 328 -2.02 15.89 18.27
CA VAL A 328 -1.55 14.51 18.13
C VAL A 328 -1.85 13.75 19.41
N MET A 329 -2.55 12.61 19.28
CA MET A 329 -2.86 11.72 20.38
C MET A 329 -2.54 10.27 19.98
N ALA A 330 -1.91 9.51 20.87
CA ALA A 330 -1.71 8.07 20.75
C ALA A 330 -2.53 7.34 21.83
N GLY A 331 -2.90 6.08 21.59
CA GLY A 331 -3.68 5.28 22.55
C GLY A 331 -5.11 5.76 22.75
N VAL A 332 -5.74 6.32 21.72
CA VAL A 332 -7.08 6.93 21.79
C VAL A 332 -8.22 5.92 21.94
N LEU A 333 -8.05 4.68 21.45
CA LEU A 333 -9.05 3.62 21.53
C LEU A 333 -8.60 2.54 22.53
N PRO A 334 -9.46 2.15 23.50
CA PRO A 334 -9.04 1.30 24.61
C PRO A 334 -8.83 -0.19 24.26
N ARG A 335 -9.44 -0.67 23.17
CA ARG A 335 -9.45 -2.11 22.81
C ARG A 335 -8.57 -2.47 21.62
N THR A 336 -8.10 -1.48 20.88
CA THR A 336 -7.24 -1.67 19.72
C THR A 336 -5.81 -1.98 20.16
N HIS A 337 -5.03 -2.66 19.32
CA HIS A 337 -3.64 -2.97 19.70
C HIS A 337 -2.78 -1.70 19.71
N GLY A 338 -3.00 -0.81 18.75
CA GLY A 338 -2.55 0.59 18.83
C GLY A 338 -3.50 1.51 18.08
N SER A 339 -3.53 2.77 18.47
CA SER A 339 -4.37 3.78 17.85
C SER A 339 -3.77 5.17 17.93
N ALA A 340 -4.12 6.03 17.00
CA ALA A 340 -3.74 7.43 17.01
C ALA A 340 -4.84 8.30 16.42
N LEU A 341 -4.97 9.51 16.95
CA LEU A 341 -5.73 10.59 16.32
C LEU A 341 -4.73 11.68 15.93
N PHE A 342 -4.50 11.82 14.63
CA PHE A 342 -3.66 12.87 14.08
C PHE A 342 -4.55 13.93 13.43
N THR A 343 -4.44 15.16 13.91
CA THR A 343 -5.18 16.32 13.38
C THR A 343 -4.19 17.41 12.95
N ARG A 344 -4.35 17.89 11.72
CA ARG A 344 -3.61 19.03 11.15
C ARG A 344 -4.58 20.03 10.54
N GLY A 345 -4.83 21.13 11.22
CA GLY A 345 -5.94 22.04 10.91
C GLY A 345 -7.26 21.27 10.85
N GLU A 346 -8.01 21.43 9.77
CA GLU A 346 -9.28 20.72 9.51
C GLU A 346 -9.06 19.41 8.72
N THR A 347 -7.93 18.72 8.93
CA THR A 347 -7.66 17.40 8.35
C THR A 347 -7.32 16.44 9.47
N GLN A 348 -8.15 15.40 9.65
CA GLN A 348 -8.06 14.49 10.78
C GLN A 348 -8.14 13.04 10.32
N ALA A 349 -7.24 12.22 10.84
CA ALA A 349 -7.21 10.78 10.62
C ALA A 349 -7.22 10.05 11.97
N LEU A 350 -8.24 9.22 12.19
CA LEU A 350 -8.26 8.21 13.24
C LEU A 350 -7.64 6.94 12.68
N VAL A 351 -6.46 6.59 13.16
CA VAL A 351 -5.68 5.46 12.65
C VAL A 351 -5.61 4.37 13.70
N THR A 352 -5.84 3.13 13.30
CA THR A 352 -5.79 1.95 14.16
C THR A 352 -4.81 0.93 13.60
N CYS A 353 -3.99 0.34 14.47
CA CYS A 353 -3.11 -0.78 14.17
C CYS A 353 -3.64 -2.05 14.84
N THR A 354 -3.67 -3.15 14.07
CA THR A 354 -4.04 -4.49 14.53
C THR A 354 -2.92 -5.46 14.15
N LEU A 355 -2.54 -6.28 15.11
CA LEU A 355 -1.50 -7.31 15.00
C LEU A 355 -2.17 -8.67 14.83
N GLY A 356 -1.67 -9.46 13.90
CA GLY A 356 -2.12 -10.81 13.60
C GLY A 356 -0.96 -11.79 13.45
N THR A 357 -1.32 -13.03 13.18
CA THR A 357 -0.42 -14.15 12.93
C THR A 357 -0.03 -14.25 11.45
N GLU A 358 0.81 -15.21 11.08
CA GLU A 358 1.16 -15.44 9.67
C GLU A 358 -0.07 -15.79 8.82
N ARG A 359 -1.06 -16.45 9.41
CA ARG A 359 -2.32 -16.78 8.73
C ARG A 359 -3.13 -15.55 8.31
N ASP A 360 -2.94 -14.43 8.98
CA ASP A 360 -3.62 -13.17 8.68
C ASP A 360 -2.87 -12.32 7.65
N ALA A 361 -1.70 -12.77 7.18
CA ALA A 361 -0.96 -12.11 6.11
C ALA A 361 -1.73 -12.18 4.79
N GLN A 362 -1.67 -11.10 4.02
CA GLN A 362 -2.39 -10.98 2.77
C GLN A 362 -1.64 -11.72 1.65
N LYS A 363 -2.28 -12.72 1.04
CA LYS A 363 -1.79 -13.35 -0.18
C LYS A 363 -2.31 -12.60 -1.40
N ILE A 364 -1.38 -12.12 -2.23
CA ILE A 364 -1.63 -11.39 -3.46
C ILE A 364 -1.26 -12.32 -4.62
N ASP A 365 -2.28 -12.80 -5.34
CA ASP A 365 -2.11 -13.57 -6.57
C ASP A 365 -2.16 -12.59 -7.75
N SER A 366 -1.02 -12.39 -8.40
CA SER A 366 -0.86 -11.50 -9.55
C SER A 366 -0.29 -12.23 -10.76
N ILE A 367 -0.40 -11.60 -11.95
CA ILE A 367 0.24 -12.14 -13.15
C ILE A 367 1.77 -12.15 -13.07
N MET A 368 2.35 -11.29 -12.21
CA MET A 368 3.80 -11.23 -11.95
C MET A 368 4.28 -12.29 -10.94
N GLY A 369 3.37 -12.97 -10.24
CA GLY A 369 3.72 -13.91 -9.19
C GLY A 369 2.76 -13.86 -7.99
N GLU A 370 2.89 -14.85 -7.11
CA GLU A 370 2.23 -14.84 -5.80
C GLU A 370 3.16 -14.15 -4.79
N GLN A 371 2.62 -13.20 -4.03
CA GLN A 371 3.34 -12.49 -2.98
C GLN A 371 2.55 -12.53 -1.67
N THR A 372 3.25 -12.61 -0.55
CA THR A 372 2.64 -12.50 0.78
C THR A 372 3.03 -11.16 1.39
N SER A 373 2.05 -10.29 1.60
CA SER A 373 2.24 -9.03 2.32
C SER A 373 1.88 -9.19 3.79
N ARG A 374 2.84 -8.91 4.67
CA ARG A 374 2.63 -8.86 6.13
C ARG A 374 2.10 -7.51 6.57
N PHE A 375 2.35 -6.44 5.80
CA PHE A 375 1.92 -5.09 6.14
C PHE A 375 0.80 -4.64 5.20
N MET A 376 -0.38 -4.40 5.77
CA MET A 376 -1.56 -3.93 5.07
C MET A 376 -1.93 -2.54 5.58
N LEU A 377 -2.21 -1.59 4.68
CA LEU A 377 -2.73 -0.27 5.03
C LEU A 377 -3.99 0.00 4.22
N HIS A 378 -5.11 0.06 4.92
CA HIS A 378 -6.40 0.42 4.34
C HIS A 378 -6.75 1.87 4.66
N TYR A 379 -7.28 2.57 3.68
CA TYR A 379 -7.64 3.97 3.78
C TYR A 379 -9.11 4.13 3.40
N ASN A 380 -9.87 4.80 4.27
CA ASN A 380 -11.30 5.03 4.10
C ASN A 380 -11.59 6.53 4.14
N PHE A 381 -12.40 7.00 3.18
CA PHE A 381 -12.76 8.40 3.01
C PHE A 381 -14.29 8.58 3.03
N PRO A 382 -14.91 8.50 4.22
CA PRO A 382 -16.35 8.61 4.35
C PRO A 382 -16.85 10.02 3.98
N PRO A 383 -18.06 10.15 3.43
CA PRO A 383 -18.56 11.43 2.91
C PRO A 383 -18.75 12.50 4.00
N TYR A 384 -18.98 12.10 5.26
CA TYR A 384 -19.09 13.03 6.38
C TYR A 384 -17.77 13.80 6.62
N SER A 385 -16.62 13.27 6.21
CA SER A 385 -15.31 13.92 6.40
C SER A 385 -15.15 15.22 5.63
N VAL A 386 -15.97 15.43 4.60
CA VAL A 386 -16.05 16.67 3.82
C VAL A 386 -17.38 17.41 4.03
N GLY A 387 -18.24 16.93 4.94
CA GLY A 387 -19.55 17.50 5.21
C GLY A 387 -20.63 17.15 4.18
N GLU A 388 -20.43 16.09 3.40
CA GLU A 388 -21.36 15.68 2.33
C GLU A 388 -22.10 14.37 2.67
N THR A 389 -23.14 14.06 1.89
CA THR A 389 -23.78 12.74 1.87
C THR A 389 -23.28 11.94 0.66
N GLY A 390 -23.25 10.62 0.76
CA GLY A 390 -22.81 9.79 -0.35
C GLY A 390 -22.95 8.30 -0.08
N MET A 391 -22.79 7.49 -1.12
CA MET A 391 -22.80 6.03 -0.99
C MET A 391 -21.57 5.57 -0.21
N VAL A 392 -21.80 4.78 0.84
CA VAL A 392 -20.78 4.07 1.60
C VAL A 392 -20.78 2.61 1.14
N GLY A 393 -19.59 2.06 0.87
CA GLY A 393 -19.46 0.70 0.34
C GLY A 393 -18.00 0.33 0.10
N SER A 394 -17.74 -0.42 -0.97
CA SER A 394 -16.38 -0.80 -1.36
C SER A 394 -15.50 0.44 -1.63
N PRO A 395 -14.21 0.41 -1.26
CA PRO A 395 -13.28 1.50 -1.50
C PRO A 395 -13.24 1.93 -2.97
N LYS A 396 -13.28 3.24 -3.22
CA LYS A 396 -13.15 3.84 -4.55
C LYS A 396 -11.69 3.84 -5.00
N ARG A 397 -11.47 4.08 -6.30
CA ARG A 397 -10.13 4.24 -6.90
C ARG A 397 -9.23 5.19 -6.08
N ARG A 398 -9.76 6.33 -5.63
CA ARG A 398 -8.99 7.33 -4.86
C ARG A 398 -8.56 6.82 -3.49
N GLU A 399 -9.43 6.10 -2.79
CA GLU A 399 -9.15 5.53 -1.47
C GLU A 399 -8.03 4.49 -1.55
N ILE A 400 -8.08 3.60 -2.55
CA ILE A 400 -7.02 2.61 -2.82
C ILE A 400 -5.69 3.32 -3.14
N GLY A 401 -5.73 4.36 -4.00
CA GLY A 401 -4.54 5.13 -4.35
C GLY A 401 -3.90 5.86 -3.15
N HIS A 402 -4.71 6.53 -2.32
CA HIS A 402 -4.22 7.20 -1.12
C HIS A 402 -3.69 6.20 -0.09
N GLY A 403 -4.36 5.06 0.07
CA GLY A 403 -3.89 3.97 0.93
C GLY A 403 -2.53 3.44 0.48
N LYS A 404 -2.34 3.19 -0.82
CA LYS A 404 -1.04 2.75 -1.33
C LYS A 404 0.04 3.82 -1.19
N LEU A 405 -0.26 5.10 -1.41
CA LEU A 405 0.70 6.18 -1.14
C LEU A 405 1.13 6.21 0.33
N ALA A 406 0.18 6.11 1.25
CA ALA A 406 0.49 6.05 2.67
C ALA A 406 1.29 4.80 3.05
N TRP A 407 0.98 3.66 2.42
CA TRP A 407 1.71 2.41 2.59
C TRP A 407 3.17 2.57 2.14
N ARG A 408 3.41 3.14 0.95
CA ARG A 408 4.77 3.43 0.44
C ARG A 408 5.54 4.36 1.37
N GLY A 409 4.86 5.35 1.95
CA GLY A 409 5.46 6.24 2.94
C GLY A 409 5.96 5.53 4.19
N ILE A 410 5.35 4.41 4.58
CA ILE A 410 5.67 3.69 5.83
C ILE A 410 6.54 2.45 5.61
N ASN A 411 6.43 1.79 4.45
CA ASN A 411 7.03 0.47 4.21
C ASN A 411 8.55 0.44 4.50
N ALA A 412 9.29 1.48 4.13
CA ALA A 412 10.74 1.59 4.36
C ALA A 412 11.17 1.51 5.85
N VAL A 413 10.30 1.92 6.78
CA VAL A 413 10.60 1.90 8.22
C VAL A 413 10.02 0.68 8.94
N MET A 414 9.36 -0.23 8.22
CA MET A 414 8.79 -1.43 8.84
C MET A 414 9.91 -2.39 9.30
N PRO A 415 9.74 -3.05 10.45
CA PRO A 415 10.68 -4.08 10.90
C PRO A 415 10.61 -5.31 10.00
N SER A 416 11.70 -6.08 10.01
CA SER A 416 11.72 -7.39 9.35
C SER A 416 10.82 -8.40 10.07
N ALA A 417 10.48 -9.49 9.38
CA ALA A 417 9.71 -10.60 9.96
C ALA A 417 10.47 -11.32 11.09
N GLU A 418 11.79 -11.24 11.11
CA GLU A 418 12.63 -11.80 12.17
C GLU A 418 12.58 -10.94 13.43
N GLU A 419 12.61 -9.61 13.27
CA GLU A 419 12.53 -8.65 14.39
C GLU A 419 11.13 -8.58 14.99
N PHE A 420 10.10 -8.63 14.14
CA PHE A 420 8.72 -8.50 14.58
C PHE A 420 7.81 -9.46 13.79
N PRO A 421 7.61 -10.70 14.29
CA PRO A 421 6.96 -11.79 13.55
C PRO A 421 5.43 -11.70 13.53
N TYR A 422 4.88 -10.51 13.25
CA TYR A 422 3.45 -10.24 13.19
C TYR A 422 3.04 -9.81 11.79
N SER A 423 1.83 -10.20 11.38
CA SER A 423 1.13 -9.46 10.33
C SER A 423 0.53 -8.19 10.95
N ILE A 424 0.55 -7.11 10.20
CA ILE A 424 0.19 -5.77 10.66
C ILE A 424 -0.85 -5.22 9.70
N ARG A 425 -2.05 -4.96 10.23
CA ARG A 425 -3.11 -4.27 9.52
C ARG A 425 -3.34 -2.90 10.12
N VAL A 426 -3.13 -1.88 9.33
CA VAL A 426 -3.46 -0.50 9.65
C VAL A 426 -4.73 -0.09 8.90
N VAL A 427 -5.62 0.62 9.58
CA VAL A 427 -6.76 1.29 8.97
C VAL A 427 -6.72 2.75 9.34
N SER A 428 -6.76 3.61 8.32
CA SER A 428 -6.93 5.05 8.48
C SER A 428 -8.35 5.45 8.11
N GLU A 429 -9.12 5.88 9.11
CA GLU A 429 -10.44 6.48 8.94
C GLU A 429 -10.29 7.99 8.91
N ILE A 430 -10.60 8.61 7.76
CA ILE A 430 -10.56 10.07 7.65
C ILE A 430 -11.83 10.64 8.25
N THR A 431 -11.70 11.44 9.31
CA THR A 431 -12.83 12.03 10.03
C THR A 431 -13.09 13.47 9.63
N GLU A 432 -12.05 14.19 9.18
CA GLU A 432 -12.13 15.55 8.61
C GLU A 432 -11.14 15.69 7.45
N SER A 433 -11.50 16.44 6.40
CA SER A 433 -10.62 16.68 5.26
C SER A 433 -10.76 18.07 4.65
N ASN A 434 -9.80 18.94 4.93
CA ASN A 434 -9.55 20.18 4.22
C ASN A 434 -8.08 20.32 3.80
N GLY A 435 -7.52 19.24 3.25
CA GLY A 435 -6.13 19.16 2.83
C GLY A 435 -5.75 17.71 2.54
N SER A 436 -4.46 17.41 2.59
CA SER A 436 -4.01 16.04 2.34
C SER A 436 -4.24 15.10 3.52
N SER A 437 -5.35 14.39 3.45
CA SER A 437 -5.70 13.29 4.34
C SER A 437 -4.81 12.06 4.14
N SER A 438 -4.24 11.83 2.94
CA SER A 438 -3.23 10.78 2.72
C SER A 438 -1.96 11.00 3.55
N MET A 439 -1.50 12.24 3.67
CA MET A 439 -0.35 12.57 4.51
C MET A 439 -0.69 12.53 6.01
N ALA A 440 -1.92 12.88 6.38
CA ALA A 440 -2.41 12.65 7.74
C ALA A 440 -2.43 11.16 8.10
N SER A 441 -2.78 10.28 7.15
CA SER A 441 -2.70 8.82 7.33
C SER A 441 -1.29 8.32 7.54
N VAL A 442 -0.28 8.86 6.83
CA VAL A 442 1.13 8.50 7.08
C VAL A 442 1.51 8.85 8.53
N CYS A 443 1.26 10.09 8.95
CA CYS A 443 1.58 10.54 10.31
C CYS A 443 0.84 9.70 11.37
N GLY A 444 -0.48 9.51 11.20
CA GLY A 444 -1.29 8.70 12.10
C GLY A 444 -0.87 7.23 12.12
N THR A 445 -0.42 6.68 11.00
CA THR A 445 0.10 5.30 10.92
C THR A 445 1.39 5.15 11.70
N SER A 446 2.33 6.07 11.53
CA SER A 446 3.58 6.06 12.29
C SER A 446 3.31 6.05 13.81
N LEU A 447 2.38 6.88 14.28
CA LEU A 447 1.96 6.94 15.68
C LEU A 447 1.26 5.66 16.14
N ALA A 448 0.30 5.14 15.36
CA ALA A 448 -0.47 3.96 15.73
C ALA A 448 0.38 2.68 15.76
N LEU A 449 1.40 2.59 14.90
CA LEU A 449 2.38 1.51 14.91
C LEU A 449 3.24 1.56 16.18
N MET A 450 3.76 2.75 16.52
CA MET A 450 4.52 2.94 17.76
C MET A 450 3.68 2.65 19.00
N ASP A 451 2.42 3.10 19.02
CA ASP A 451 1.46 2.82 20.09
C ASP A 451 1.15 1.32 20.22
N ALA A 452 1.13 0.58 19.11
CA ALA A 452 0.95 -0.87 19.10
C ALA A 452 2.18 -1.67 19.55
N GLY A 453 3.32 -1.00 19.82
CA GLY A 453 4.58 -1.65 20.16
C GLY A 453 5.33 -2.21 18.95
N VAL A 454 4.97 -1.80 17.72
CA VAL A 454 5.70 -2.20 16.50
C VAL A 454 7.05 -1.46 16.48
N PRO A 455 8.20 -2.16 16.39
CA PRO A 455 9.52 -1.54 16.39
C PRO A 455 9.86 -0.97 15.01
N ILE A 456 9.12 0.04 14.56
CA ILE A 456 9.47 0.78 13.34
C ILE A 456 10.82 1.47 13.52
N LYS A 457 11.63 1.53 12.46
CA LYS A 457 13.01 2.07 12.50
C LYS A 457 13.06 3.51 13.03
N THR A 458 12.09 4.34 12.62
CA THR A 458 11.94 5.74 13.04
C THR A 458 10.55 6.27 12.70
N SER A 459 10.15 7.39 13.31
CA SER A 459 8.94 8.15 12.95
C SER A 459 8.98 8.59 11.47
N VAL A 460 7.81 8.58 10.83
CA VAL A 460 7.61 9.07 9.45
C VAL A 460 6.48 10.09 9.46
N ALA A 461 6.71 11.24 8.82
CA ALA A 461 5.68 12.24 8.59
C ALA A 461 5.48 12.51 7.10
N GLY A 462 4.28 12.94 6.77
CA GLY A 462 3.89 13.36 5.43
C GLY A 462 3.46 14.82 5.38
N ILE A 463 3.79 15.50 4.28
CA ILE A 463 3.34 16.85 3.98
C ILE A 463 2.82 16.94 2.54
N ALA A 464 1.76 17.73 2.35
CA ALA A 464 1.32 18.12 1.02
C ALA A 464 1.69 19.56 0.75
N MET A 465 2.15 19.77 -0.46
CA MET A 465 2.77 20.98 -0.93
C MET A 465 2.10 21.38 -2.24
N GLY A 466 2.03 22.68 -2.51
CA GLY A 466 1.49 23.20 -3.75
C GLY A 466 2.39 24.25 -4.38
N LEU A 467 2.10 24.59 -5.62
CA LEU A 467 2.74 25.66 -6.35
C LEU A 467 1.69 26.48 -7.08
N VAL A 468 1.80 27.80 -7.01
CA VAL A 468 1.11 28.73 -7.90
C VAL A 468 2.17 29.45 -8.73
N LYS A 469 2.00 29.49 -10.05
CA LYS A 469 2.91 30.13 -11.00
C LYS A 469 2.15 31.06 -11.95
N GLU A 470 2.61 32.30 -12.11
CA GLU A 470 2.10 33.24 -13.10
C GLU A 470 3.27 33.92 -13.82
N GLY A 471 3.41 33.67 -15.13
CA GLY A 471 4.60 34.11 -15.86
C GLY A 471 5.85 33.47 -15.25
N ASP A 472 6.84 34.29 -14.85
CA ASP A 472 8.06 33.83 -14.17
C ASP A 472 7.94 33.81 -12.64
N ASP A 473 6.90 34.44 -12.09
CA ASP A 473 6.66 34.50 -10.65
C ASP A 473 6.03 33.18 -10.16
N PHE A 474 6.48 32.70 -9.00
CA PHE A 474 5.91 31.51 -8.37
C PHE A 474 5.96 31.59 -6.85
N VAL A 475 5.05 30.86 -6.20
CA VAL A 475 5.00 30.68 -4.75
C VAL A 475 4.79 29.20 -4.44
N VAL A 476 5.66 28.66 -3.58
CA VAL A 476 5.53 27.31 -3.01
C VAL A 476 4.71 27.39 -1.72
N LEU A 477 3.66 26.57 -1.62
CA LEU A 477 2.76 26.52 -0.48
C LEU A 477 3.00 25.23 0.32
N SER A 478 3.23 25.38 1.62
CA SER A 478 3.30 24.28 2.59
C SER A 478 1.93 23.99 3.18
N ASP A 479 1.64 22.70 3.37
CA ASP A 479 0.41 22.21 3.97
C ASP A 479 -0.84 22.79 3.30
N ILE A 480 -0.99 22.46 2.02
CA ILE A 480 -2.07 22.99 1.18
C ILE A 480 -3.46 22.58 1.66
N LEU A 481 -4.40 23.51 1.52
CA LEU A 481 -5.83 23.30 1.69
C LEU A 481 -6.45 22.64 0.45
N GLY A 482 -7.69 22.14 0.59
CA GLY A 482 -8.42 21.58 -0.55
C GLY A 482 -8.62 22.59 -1.69
N ASP A 483 -8.89 23.85 -1.35
CA ASP A 483 -9.02 24.94 -2.32
C ASP A 483 -7.68 25.23 -3.03
N GLU A 484 -6.57 25.19 -2.29
CA GLU A 484 -5.24 25.48 -2.86
C GLU A 484 -4.74 24.35 -3.78
N ASP A 485 -5.12 23.10 -3.53
CA ASP A 485 -4.91 21.99 -4.47
C ASP A 485 -5.72 22.20 -5.76
N HIS A 486 -7.02 22.51 -5.63
CA HIS A 486 -7.89 22.72 -6.79
C HIS A 486 -7.43 23.88 -7.69
N LEU A 487 -6.92 24.95 -7.08
CA LEU A 487 -6.57 26.20 -7.76
C LEU A 487 -5.08 26.31 -8.13
N GLY A 488 -4.22 25.47 -7.54
CA GLY A 488 -2.78 25.40 -7.79
C GLY A 488 -2.40 24.72 -9.10
N ASP A 489 -1.15 24.92 -9.52
CA ASP A 489 -0.59 24.40 -10.77
C ASP A 489 0.18 23.08 -10.59
N MET A 490 0.66 22.83 -9.39
CA MET A 490 1.26 21.57 -9.00
C MET A 490 0.84 21.26 -7.58
N ASP A 491 0.51 20.00 -7.34
CA ASP A 491 0.27 19.45 -6.03
C ASP A 491 1.16 18.21 -5.83
N PHE A 492 2.01 18.26 -4.82
CA PHE A 492 2.89 17.14 -4.50
C PHE A 492 2.88 16.79 -3.03
N LYS A 493 3.16 15.53 -2.75
CA LYS A 493 3.11 14.92 -1.42
C LYS A 493 4.46 14.28 -1.17
N VAL A 494 5.04 14.60 -0.03
CA VAL A 494 6.34 14.07 0.41
C VAL A 494 6.15 13.41 1.75
N ALA A 495 6.47 12.13 1.85
CA ALA A 495 6.56 11.39 3.09
C ALA A 495 8.01 10.98 3.33
N GLY A 496 8.42 10.93 4.60
CA GLY A 496 9.78 10.56 4.93
C GLY A 496 10.10 10.70 6.41
N THR A 497 11.35 10.35 6.71
CA THR A 497 11.97 10.47 8.02
C THR A 497 12.75 11.79 8.08
N ARG A 498 13.56 11.96 9.14
CA ARG A 498 14.54 13.06 9.23
C ARG A 498 15.71 12.87 8.25
N ASP A 499 16.00 11.62 7.92
CA ASP A 499 17.19 11.22 7.16
C ASP A 499 16.92 11.18 5.64
N GLY A 500 15.66 11.04 5.24
CA GLY A 500 15.29 11.13 3.82
C GLY A 500 13.82 10.87 3.53
N VAL A 501 13.52 10.81 2.24
CA VAL A 501 12.19 10.61 1.66
C VAL A 501 11.90 9.12 1.54
N THR A 502 10.72 8.70 1.97
CA THR A 502 10.22 7.33 1.81
C THR A 502 9.19 7.21 0.69
N ALA A 503 8.46 8.29 0.40
CA ALA A 503 7.58 8.35 -0.76
C ALA A 503 7.45 9.78 -1.30
N LEU A 504 7.41 9.91 -2.63
CA LEU A 504 7.17 11.16 -3.34
C LEU A 504 6.08 10.93 -4.38
N GLN A 505 5.06 11.77 -4.37
CA GLN A 505 4.02 11.79 -5.39
C GLN A 505 3.84 13.21 -5.89
N MET A 506 3.95 13.43 -7.20
CA MET A 506 3.79 14.75 -7.82
C MET A 506 2.74 14.68 -8.92
N ASP A 507 1.82 15.64 -8.94
CA ASP A 507 0.87 15.90 -10.02
C ASP A 507 1.11 17.33 -10.52
N ILE A 508 1.50 17.47 -11.79
CA ILE A 508 1.81 18.75 -12.43
C ILE A 508 0.75 19.02 -13.50
N LYS A 509 0.07 20.17 -13.38
CA LYS A 509 -1.06 20.57 -14.24
C LYS A 509 -0.65 21.56 -15.33
N ILE A 510 0.56 22.10 -15.27
CA ILE A 510 1.10 23.09 -16.23
C ILE A 510 2.48 22.69 -16.73
N GLU A 511 2.88 23.26 -17.86
CA GLU A 511 4.27 23.20 -18.32
C GLU A 511 5.14 24.25 -17.60
N GLY A 512 6.47 24.08 -17.69
CA GLY A 512 7.42 25.10 -17.24
C GLY A 512 7.77 25.07 -15.75
N ILE A 513 7.58 23.93 -15.07
CA ILE A 513 8.16 23.68 -13.75
C ILE A 513 9.60 23.19 -13.93
N THR A 514 10.56 24.03 -13.56
CA THR A 514 11.98 23.74 -13.73
C THR A 514 12.53 22.90 -12.57
N LYS A 515 13.72 22.34 -12.76
CA LYS A 515 14.45 21.62 -11.70
C LYS A 515 14.66 22.48 -10.46
N GLU A 516 14.95 23.75 -10.65
CA GLU A 516 15.20 24.71 -9.58
C GLU A 516 13.94 24.94 -8.74
N ILE A 517 12.77 25.07 -9.39
CA ILE A 517 11.48 25.19 -8.70
C ILE A 517 11.22 23.93 -7.87
N MET A 518 11.45 22.74 -8.43
CA MET A 518 11.27 21.48 -7.70
C MET A 518 12.22 21.37 -6.51
N GLN A 519 13.47 21.82 -6.65
CA GLN A 519 14.45 21.81 -5.55
C GLN A 519 14.02 22.71 -4.40
N ILE A 520 13.58 23.93 -4.67
CA ILE A 520 13.04 24.86 -3.65
C ILE A 520 11.83 24.20 -2.96
N ALA A 521 10.94 23.61 -3.75
CA ALA A 521 9.74 22.98 -3.25
C ALA A 521 10.04 21.79 -2.30
N LEU A 522 10.98 20.93 -2.67
CA LEU A 522 11.42 19.80 -1.83
C LEU A 522 12.13 20.26 -0.56
N GLN A 523 12.95 21.33 -0.62
CA GLN A 523 13.62 21.87 0.56
C GLN A 523 12.61 22.45 1.57
N GLN A 524 11.59 23.16 1.08
CA GLN A 524 10.51 23.65 1.93
C GLN A 524 9.68 22.49 2.51
N ALA A 525 9.46 21.43 1.72
CA ALA A 525 8.80 20.21 2.20
C ALA A 525 9.60 19.50 3.29
N TYR A 526 10.93 19.45 3.19
CA TYR A 526 11.80 18.92 4.24
C TYR A 526 11.62 19.66 5.56
N GLY A 527 11.67 21.00 5.55
CA GLY A 527 11.45 21.82 6.75
C GLY A 527 10.08 21.56 7.40
N ALA A 528 9.03 21.49 6.58
CA ALA A 528 7.68 21.16 7.03
C ALA A 528 7.57 19.74 7.63
N ARG A 529 8.19 18.75 6.98
CA ARG A 529 8.22 17.35 7.44
C ARG A 529 8.91 17.23 8.80
N VAL A 530 10.07 17.85 8.96
CA VAL A 530 10.81 17.88 10.23
C VAL A 530 10.02 18.57 11.34
N HIS A 531 9.31 19.67 11.03
CA HIS A 531 8.42 20.32 11.99
C HIS A 531 7.31 19.38 12.48
N ILE A 532 6.64 18.66 11.58
CA ILE A 532 5.59 17.71 11.93
C ILE A 532 6.14 16.56 12.77
N LEU A 533 7.30 16.00 12.39
CA LEU A 533 7.99 14.96 13.17
C LEU A 533 8.27 15.42 14.60
N ASN A 534 8.78 16.64 14.79
CA ASN A 534 9.04 17.19 16.13
C ASN A 534 7.78 17.24 17.01
N VAL A 535 6.61 17.53 16.44
CA VAL A 535 5.34 17.56 17.19
C VAL A 535 4.82 16.14 17.45
N MET A 536 4.97 15.23 16.49
CA MET A 536 4.62 13.82 16.68
C MET A 536 5.43 13.16 17.80
N ASP A 537 6.75 13.39 17.80
CA ASP A 537 7.68 12.82 18.79
C ASP A 537 7.41 13.33 20.22
N GLN A 538 6.70 14.45 20.38
CA GLN A 538 6.23 14.94 21.70
C GLN A 538 5.06 14.10 22.24
N ALA A 539 4.24 13.51 21.37
CA ALA A 539 3.11 12.66 21.78
C ALA A 539 3.58 11.23 22.09
N ILE A 540 4.49 10.69 21.27
CA ILE A 540 5.13 9.40 21.47
C ILE A 540 6.50 9.42 20.79
N SER A 541 7.57 9.32 21.59
CA SER A 541 8.94 9.48 21.11
C SER A 541 9.54 8.22 20.45
N GLY A 542 8.81 7.11 20.46
CA GLY A 542 9.25 5.80 19.98
C GLY A 542 8.21 4.73 20.29
N HIS A 543 8.41 3.53 19.76
CA HIS A 543 7.47 2.44 19.99
C HIS A 543 7.37 2.06 21.47
N ARG A 544 6.18 1.59 21.90
CA ARG A 544 6.00 1.04 23.24
C ARG A 544 6.90 -0.19 23.43
N ALA A 545 7.35 -0.40 24.68
CA ALA A 545 8.25 -1.50 25.01
C ALA A 545 7.59 -2.89 24.94
N ASP A 546 6.27 -2.96 25.10
CA ASP A 546 5.49 -4.18 24.99
C ASP A 546 4.27 -3.92 24.10
N ILE A 547 3.76 -4.99 23.49
CA ILE A 547 2.53 -4.95 22.70
C ILE A 547 1.31 -4.92 23.62
N SER A 548 0.16 -4.50 23.09
CA SER A 548 -1.11 -4.48 23.83
C SER A 548 -1.47 -5.84 24.41
N ASP A 549 -2.06 -5.87 25.61
CA ASP A 549 -2.60 -7.09 26.22
C ASP A 549 -3.75 -7.72 25.42
N HIS A 550 -4.33 -6.98 24.48
CA HIS A 550 -5.33 -7.47 23.55
C HIS A 550 -4.73 -8.08 22.28
N ALA A 551 -3.45 -7.83 22.01
CA ALA A 551 -2.75 -8.42 20.89
C ALA A 551 -2.41 -9.90 21.16
N PRO A 552 -2.42 -10.75 20.13
CA PRO A 552 -1.90 -12.10 20.28
C PRO A 552 -0.42 -12.02 20.66
N ARG A 553 -0.01 -12.69 21.74
CA ARG A 553 1.41 -12.88 22.05
C ARG A 553 1.89 -14.15 21.37
N ILE A 554 2.95 -14.04 20.58
CA ILE A 554 3.62 -15.17 19.95
C ILE A 554 4.72 -15.67 20.87
N THR A 555 4.58 -16.90 21.36
CA THR A 555 5.63 -17.62 22.09
C THR A 555 6.26 -18.65 21.18
N THR A 556 7.57 -18.60 21.02
CA THR A 556 8.33 -19.55 20.22
C THR A 556 8.99 -20.58 21.11
N LEU A 557 8.88 -21.85 20.74
CA LEU A 557 9.68 -22.95 21.30
C LEU A 557 10.39 -23.72 20.19
N LYS A 558 11.50 -24.39 20.52
CA LYS A 558 12.22 -25.28 19.60
C LYS A 558 11.98 -26.73 20.01
N ILE A 559 11.59 -27.57 19.06
CA ILE A 559 11.45 -29.02 19.23
C ILE A 559 12.40 -29.75 18.29
N ASN A 560 12.64 -31.03 18.56
CA ASN A 560 13.40 -31.88 17.64
C ASN A 560 12.65 -31.98 16.29
N PRO A 561 13.28 -31.68 15.13
CA PRO A 561 12.64 -31.76 13.82
C PRO A 561 11.99 -33.12 13.51
N GLU A 562 12.54 -34.21 14.04
CA GLU A 562 11.95 -35.55 13.87
C GLU A 562 10.56 -35.68 14.52
N LYS A 563 10.28 -34.85 15.53
CA LYS A 563 9.04 -34.83 16.31
C LYS A 563 7.95 -33.91 15.77
N ILE A 564 8.22 -33.15 14.72
CA ILE A 564 7.21 -32.34 14.03
C ILE A 564 6.02 -33.21 13.61
N ARG A 565 6.29 -34.44 13.12
CA ARG A 565 5.24 -35.39 12.70
C ARG A 565 4.31 -35.80 13.84
N ASP A 566 4.84 -35.92 15.05
CA ASP A 566 4.07 -36.31 16.24
C ASP A 566 3.13 -35.18 16.68
N VAL A 567 3.59 -33.92 16.59
CA VAL A 567 2.80 -32.72 16.92
C VAL A 567 1.71 -32.46 15.88
N ILE A 568 2.01 -32.62 14.59
CA ILE A 568 1.02 -32.50 13.51
C ILE A 568 -0.01 -33.64 13.61
N GLY A 569 0.47 -34.86 13.86
CA GLY A 569 -0.35 -36.07 13.87
C GLY A 569 -0.79 -36.50 12.46
N LYS A 570 -1.49 -37.65 12.39
CA LYS A 570 -1.96 -38.20 11.11
C LYS A 570 -2.95 -37.24 10.44
N GLY A 571 -2.57 -36.65 9.30
CA GLY A 571 -3.40 -35.72 8.55
C GLY A 571 -3.68 -34.38 9.24
N GLY A 572 -2.87 -33.99 10.24
CA GLY A 572 -3.06 -32.76 11.00
C GLY A 572 -4.08 -32.85 12.13
N ALA A 573 -4.53 -34.05 12.51
CA ALA A 573 -5.55 -34.21 13.54
C ALA A 573 -5.12 -33.70 14.92
N THR A 574 -3.88 -33.99 15.35
CA THR A 574 -3.36 -33.62 16.67
C THR A 574 -3.22 -32.10 16.80
N ILE A 575 -2.59 -31.44 15.81
CA ILE A 575 -2.43 -29.99 15.83
C ILE A 575 -3.77 -29.25 15.76
N ARG A 576 -4.75 -29.76 15.01
CA ARG A 576 -6.11 -29.19 14.97
C ARG A 576 -6.80 -29.31 16.32
N ALA A 577 -6.75 -30.47 16.96
CA ALA A 577 -7.30 -30.67 18.29
C ALA A 577 -6.63 -29.74 19.33
N LEU A 578 -5.29 -29.62 19.29
CA LEU A 578 -4.55 -28.70 20.15
C LEU A 578 -5.00 -27.25 19.94
N THR A 579 -5.08 -26.80 18.69
CA THR A 579 -5.51 -25.45 18.31
C THR A 579 -6.94 -25.18 18.80
N GLU A 580 -7.87 -26.12 18.57
CA GLU A 580 -9.28 -25.98 18.92
C GLU A 580 -9.52 -26.01 20.44
N GLU A 581 -8.88 -26.94 21.16
CA GLU A 581 -9.07 -27.10 22.60
C GLU A 581 -8.41 -25.99 23.42
N THR A 582 -7.26 -25.47 22.96
CA THR A 582 -6.55 -24.38 23.66
C THR A 582 -6.97 -23.00 23.14
N GLY A 583 -7.63 -22.90 22.00
CA GLY A 583 -7.93 -21.63 21.34
C GLY A 583 -6.68 -20.86 20.90
N THR A 584 -5.54 -21.54 20.74
CA THR A 584 -4.27 -20.95 20.30
C THR A 584 -4.07 -21.19 18.81
N THR A 585 -3.32 -20.31 18.14
CA THR A 585 -2.84 -20.58 16.77
C THR A 585 -1.45 -21.16 16.84
N ILE A 586 -1.29 -22.39 16.35
CA ILE A 586 -0.01 -23.11 16.36
C ILE A 586 0.51 -23.22 14.92
N GLU A 587 1.74 -22.79 14.72
CA GLU A 587 2.49 -22.87 13.45
C GLU A 587 3.80 -23.62 13.70
N LEU A 588 4.14 -24.57 12.82
CA LEU A 588 5.39 -25.30 12.87
C LEU A 588 6.19 -25.02 11.61
N GLU A 589 7.49 -24.81 11.78
CA GLU A 589 8.47 -24.71 10.71
C GLU A 589 9.26 -26.02 10.59
N ASP A 590 9.80 -26.29 9.40
CA ASP A 590 10.50 -27.54 9.08
C ASP A 590 11.79 -27.75 9.90
N ASP A 591 12.32 -26.67 10.48
CA ASP A 591 13.50 -26.68 11.33
C ASP A 591 13.18 -26.99 12.81
N GLY A 592 11.92 -27.31 13.14
CA GLY A 592 11.45 -27.61 14.49
C GLY A 592 11.06 -26.40 15.32
N THR A 593 11.00 -25.19 14.74
CA THR A 593 10.44 -24.01 15.41
C THR A 593 8.92 -24.13 15.51
N VAL A 594 8.36 -23.97 16.71
CA VAL A 594 6.92 -23.92 16.94
C VAL A 594 6.54 -22.55 17.49
N LYS A 595 5.69 -21.84 16.75
CA LYS A 595 5.14 -20.53 17.12
C LYS A 595 3.71 -20.74 17.63
N ILE A 596 3.45 -20.32 18.86
CA ILE A 596 2.13 -20.40 19.51
C ILE A 596 1.64 -18.99 19.78
N ALA A 597 0.54 -18.61 19.14
CA ALA A 597 -0.06 -17.29 19.28
C ALA A 597 -1.38 -17.35 20.06
N SER A 598 -1.51 -16.51 21.10
CA SER A 598 -2.77 -16.28 21.81
C SER A 598 -2.77 -14.96 22.55
N ALA A 599 -3.94 -14.34 22.71
CA ALA A 599 -4.13 -13.20 23.61
C ALA A 599 -4.24 -13.63 25.09
N ASN A 600 -4.45 -14.93 25.37
CA ASN A 600 -4.54 -15.46 26.73
C ASN A 600 -3.26 -16.24 27.11
N GLY A 601 -2.50 -15.72 28.07
CA GLY A 601 -1.27 -16.35 28.55
C GLY A 601 -1.47 -17.75 29.15
N GLU A 602 -2.63 -18.06 29.74
CA GLU A 602 -2.92 -19.41 30.26
C GLU A 602 -3.11 -20.42 29.13
N ALA A 603 -3.82 -20.01 28.07
CA ALA A 603 -4.01 -20.83 26.88
C ALA A 603 -2.67 -21.16 26.22
N THR A 604 -1.77 -20.18 26.11
CA THR A 604 -0.41 -20.39 25.59
C THR A 604 0.38 -21.38 26.45
N LYS A 605 0.34 -21.25 27.79
CA LYS A 605 1.03 -22.18 28.69
C LYS A 605 0.52 -23.61 28.55
N GLU A 606 -0.79 -23.79 28.41
CA GLU A 606 -1.39 -25.11 28.21
C GLU A 606 -1.00 -25.72 26.87
N ALA A 607 -0.98 -24.92 25.79
CA ALA A 607 -0.49 -25.37 24.48
C ALA A 607 0.98 -25.79 24.54
N ILE A 608 1.85 -24.99 25.18
CA ILE A 608 3.26 -25.33 25.39
C ILE A 608 3.40 -26.64 26.17
N ARG A 609 2.67 -26.79 27.28
CA ARG A 609 2.71 -28.01 28.11
C ARG A 609 2.41 -29.26 27.29
N ARG A 610 1.34 -29.22 26.48
CA ARG A 610 0.93 -30.37 25.66
C ARG A 610 1.91 -30.66 24.54
N ILE A 611 2.45 -29.63 23.88
CA ILE A 611 3.49 -29.81 22.86
C ILE A 611 4.75 -30.43 23.49
N GLN A 612 5.15 -29.97 24.68
CA GLN A 612 6.25 -30.56 25.43
C GLN A 612 5.96 -32.01 25.84
N GLU A 613 4.75 -32.35 26.25
CA GLU A 613 4.37 -33.74 26.53
C GLU A 613 4.46 -34.67 25.30
N ILE A 614 4.07 -34.17 24.12
CA ILE A 614 4.17 -34.91 22.85
C ILE A 614 5.64 -35.08 22.42
N THR A 615 6.42 -34.01 22.59
CA THR A 615 7.82 -33.95 22.16
C THR A 615 8.82 -34.45 23.20
N ALA A 616 8.34 -34.75 24.42
CA ALA A 616 9.17 -35.21 25.51
C ALA A 616 9.93 -36.48 25.11
N GLU A 617 11.25 -36.40 25.17
CA GLU A 617 12.11 -37.54 24.97
C GLU A 617 12.26 -38.35 26.26
N VAL A 618 12.46 -39.66 26.09
CA VAL A 618 12.66 -40.57 27.21
C VAL A 618 14.16 -40.60 27.45
N GLU A 619 14.61 -39.92 28.50
CA GLU A 619 16.03 -39.84 28.84
C GLU A 619 16.48 -41.12 29.55
N VAL A 620 17.58 -41.71 29.07
CA VAL A 620 18.20 -42.87 29.71
C VAL A 620 18.76 -42.46 31.07
N GLY A 621 18.31 -43.13 32.13
CA GLY A 621 18.69 -42.85 33.52
C GLY A 621 17.63 -42.10 34.33
N SER A 622 16.64 -41.49 33.68
CA SER A 622 15.58 -40.71 34.34
C SER A 622 14.46 -41.62 34.91
N VAL A 623 13.88 -41.20 36.04
CA VAL A 623 12.79 -41.92 36.74
C VAL A 623 11.46 -41.28 36.39
N TYR A 624 10.52 -42.09 35.88
CA TYR A 624 9.18 -41.68 35.49
C TYR A 624 8.12 -42.38 36.36
N ASN A 625 7.00 -41.70 36.62
CA ASN A 625 5.80 -42.32 37.14
C ASN A 625 4.99 -42.82 35.95
N GLY A 626 4.85 -44.14 35.81
CA GLY A 626 4.15 -44.75 34.68
C GLY A 626 3.01 -45.65 35.12
N LYS A 627 2.03 -45.86 34.24
CA LYS A 627 0.87 -46.70 34.50
C LYS A 627 1.02 -48.05 33.80
N VAL A 628 0.78 -49.14 34.51
CA VAL A 628 0.82 -50.50 33.95
C VAL A 628 -0.35 -50.67 32.98
N VAL A 629 -0.08 -50.89 31.68
CA VAL A 629 -1.10 -51.07 30.65
C VAL A 629 -1.35 -52.53 30.35
N ARG A 630 -0.30 -53.36 30.38
CA ARG A 630 -0.40 -54.78 30.07
C ARG A 630 0.65 -55.59 30.82
N ILE A 631 0.24 -56.71 31.41
CA ILE A 631 1.12 -57.68 32.04
C ILE A 631 1.29 -58.88 31.12
N VAL A 632 2.51 -59.40 31.03
CA VAL A 632 2.88 -60.62 30.29
C VAL A 632 3.76 -61.50 31.18
N ASP A 633 3.90 -62.78 30.86
CA ASP A 633 4.61 -63.75 31.73
C ASP A 633 6.08 -63.37 32.01
N PHE A 634 6.69 -62.57 31.14
CA PHE A 634 8.09 -62.13 31.24
C PHE A 634 8.26 -60.67 31.68
N GLY A 635 7.19 -59.93 32.00
CA GLY A 635 7.28 -58.53 32.43
C GLY A 635 5.98 -57.74 32.36
N ALA A 636 6.08 -56.42 32.51
CA ALA A 636 4.95 -55.50 32.42
C ALA A 636 5.26 -54.34 31.47
N PHE A 637 4.30 -53.99 30.63
CA PHE A 637 4.33 -52.77 29.81
C PHE A 637 3.78 -51.62 30.63
N VAL A 638 4.61 -50.59 30.80
CA VAL A 638 4.30 -49.40 31.57
C VAL A 638 4.36 -48.20 30.62
N THR A 639 3.26 -47.46 30.52
CA THR A 639 3.24 -46.19 29.78
C THR A 639 3.88 -45.12 30.64
N ILE A 640 4.99 -44.55 30.17
CA ILE A 640 5.79 -43.54 30.87
C ILE A 640 5.51 -42.12 30.36
N LEU A 641 5.12 -42.00 29.09
CA LEU A 641 4.70 -40.76 28.43
C LEU A 641 3.56 -41.09 27.45
N PRO A 642 2.71 -40.12 27.08
CA PRO A 642 1.63 -40.35 26.12
C PRO A 642 2.14 -41.01 24.82
N GLY A 643 1.69 -42.23 24.53
CA GLY A 643 2.10 -42.99 23.34
C GLY A 643 3.47 -43.68 23.41
N LYS A 644 4.16 -43.66 24.57
CA LYS A 644 5.44 -44.36 24.78
C LYS A 644 5.34 -45.38 25.92
N ASP A 645 5.41 -46.65 25.53
CA ASP A 645 5.42 -47.79 26.45
C ASP A 645 6.85 -48.31 26.61
N GLY A 646 7.24 -48.57 27.86
CA GLY A 646 8.46 -49.30 28.18
C GLY A 646 8.16 -50.64 28.83
N LEU A 647 9.08 -51.59 28.67
CA LEU A 647 8.97 -52.93 29.26
C LEU A 647 9.80 -52.99 30.54
N VAL A 648 9.14 -53.26 31.66
CA VAL A 648 9.78 -53.72 32.89
C VAL A 648 9.89 -55.24 32.80
N HIS A 649 11.10 -55.76 32.62
CA HIS A 649 11.34 -57.20 32.61
C HIS A 649 11.15 -57.78 34.01
N ILE A 650 10.70 -59.04 34.13
CA ILE A 650 10.46 -59.71 35.43
C ILE A 650 11.65 -59.62 36.41
N SER A 651 12.87 -59.63 35.88
CA SER A 651 14.11 -59.51 36.68
C SER A 651 14.40 -58.10 37.20
N GLN A 652 13.61 -57.09 36.81
CA GLN A 652 13.78 -55.68 37.11
C GLN A 652 12.60 -55.10 37.95
N ILE A 653 11.72 -55.96 38.48
CA ILE A 653 10.55 -55.57 39.28
C ILE A 653 10.91 -55.37 40.77
N ALA A 654 11.51 -56.38 41.42
CA ALA A 654 11.85 -56.36 42.86
C ALA A 654 13.17 -57.10 43.13
N GLU A 655 13.96 -56.70 44.14
CA GLU A 655 15.29 -57.29 44.42
C GLU A 655 15.26 -58.81 44.61
N GLU A 656 14.16 -59.31 45.17
CA GLU A 656 13.85 -60.72 45.36
C GLU A 656 13.38 -61.45 44.07
N ARG A 657 13.46 -62.78 44.05
CA ARG A 657 13.15 -63.58 42.86
C ARG A 657 11.63 -63.65 42.64
N VAL A 658 11.14 -62.82 41.73
CA VAL A 658 9.73 -62.78 41.32
C VAL A 658 9.39 -64.02 40.47
N ALA A 659 8.44 -64.84 40.94
CA ALA A 659 7.96 -66.03 40.21
C ALA A 659 6.82 -65.70 39.24
N ASN A 660 5.88 -64.84 39.64
CA ASN A 660 4.81 -64.31 38.78
C ASN A 660 4.76 -62.79 38.85
N VAL A 661 4.66 -62.13 37.70
CA VAL A 661 4.57 -60.66 37.60
C VAL A 661 3.28 -60.13 38.23
N SER A 662 2.18 -60.90 38.13
CA SER A 662 0.86 -60.57 38.66
C SER A 662 0.79 -60.48 40.19
N ASP A 663 1.79 -60.98 40.90
CA ASP A 663 1.85 -60.89 42.37
C ASP A 663 2.33 -59.50 42.84
N TYR A 664 2.97 -58.73 41.95
CA TYR A 664 3.60 -57.44 42.25
C TYR A 664 2.99 -56.27 41.50
N LEU A 665 2.34 -56.54 40.36
CA LEU A 665 1.81 -55.51 39.47
C LEU A 665 0.37 -55.85 39.07
N GLU A 666 -0.50 -54.85 39.11
CA GLU A 666 -1.85 -54.92 38.58
C GLU A 666 -2.00 -54.01 37.35
N VAL A 667 -2.85 -54.41 36.39
CA VAL A 667 -3.17 -53.56 35.24
C VAL A 667 -3.87 -52.30 35.76
N GLY A 668 -3.31 -51.14 35.43
CA GLY A 668 -3.78 -49.83 35.88
C GLY A 668 -3.04 -49.25 37.08
N GLN A 669 -2.13 -50.00 37.71
CA GLN A 669 -1.32 -49.52 38.84
C GLN A 669 -0.29 -48.46 38.39
N GLU A 670 -0.12 -47.41 39.19
CA GLU A 670 0.95 -46.43 39.02
C GLU A 670 2.24 -46.89 39.71
N VAL A 671 3.34 -46.89 38.97
CA VAL A 671 4.65 -47.37 39.43
C VAL A 671 5.77 -46.43 39.03
N LYS A 672 6.78 -46.30 39.90
CA LYS A 672 8.03 -45.57 39.60
C LYS A 672 9.00 -46.48 38.84
N VAL A 673 9.45 -46.03 37.68
CA VAL A 673 10.31 -46.80 36.77
C VAL A 673 11.44 -45.93 36.23
N LYS A 674 12.67 -46.45 36.27
CA LYS A 674 13.86 -45.81 35.70
C LYS A 674 14.13 -46.35 34.30
N VAL A 675 14.46 -45.47 33.36
CA VAL A 675 14.85 -45.87 32.01
C VAL A 675 16.28 -46.39 32.03
N MET A 676 16.47 -47.64 31.62
CA MET A 676 17.79 -48.27 31.60
C MET A 676 18.48 -48.12 30.26
N GLU A 677 17.72 -48.28 29.18
CA GLU A 677 18.25 -48.30 27.82
C GLU A 677 17.11 -48.09 26.81
N VAL A 678 17.40 -47.41 25.71
CA VAL A 678 16.53 -47.32 24.54
C VAL A 678 17.22 -48.03 23.38
N ASP A 679 16.64 -49.15 22.92
CA ASP A 679 17.18 -49.95 21.81
C ASP A 679 17.04 -49.18 20.47
N ARG A 680 17.84 -49.56 19.46
CA ARG A 680 17.82 -48.99 18.09
C ARG A 680 16.46 -49.08 17.39
N GLN A 681 15.56 -49.92 17.88
CA GLN A 681 14.16 -50.03 17.41
C GLN A 681 13.17 -49.16 18.21
N GLY A 682 13.65 -48.28 19.10
CA GLY A 682 12.82 -47.38 19.92
C GLY A 682 12.14 -48.05 21.12
N ARG A 683 12.53 -49.29 21.46
CA ARG A 683 11.98 -50.03 22.62
C ARG A 683 12.67 -49.59 23.90
N VAL A 684 11.90 -49.12 24.86
CA VAL A 684 12.40 -48.62 26.15
C VAL A 684 12.45 -49.75 27.18
N ARG A 685 13.61 -49.98 27.78
CA ARG A 685 13.78 -50.90 28.92
C ARG A 685 13.68 -50.14 30.23
N LEU A 686 12.82 -50.61 31.12
CA LEU A 686 12.51 -49.97 32.40
C LEU A 686 12.93 -50.86 33.58
N SER A 687 13.32 -50.24 34.69
CA SER A 687 13.60 -50.92 35.96
C SER A 687 12.88 -50.24 37.13
N MET A 688 12.16 -51.03 37.93
CA MET A 688 11.57 -50.57 39.19
C MET A 688 12.57 -50.64 40.35
N LYS A 689 13.56 -51.55 40.27
CA LYS A 689 14.63 -51.68 41.28
C LYS A 689 15.48 -50.42 41.37
N GLU A 690 15.95 -49.94 40.22
CA GLU A 690 16.81 -48.77 40.18
C GLU A 690 16.06 -47.44 40.37
N ALA A 691 14.72 -47.47 40.41
CA ALA A 691 13.88 -46.31 40.69
C ALA A 691 13.69 -46.06 42.20
N GLN A 692 14.04 -47.02 43.07
CA GLN A 692 13.98 -46.84 44.51
C GLN A 692 15.23 -46.09 45.00
N PRO A 693 15.08 -45.12 45.92
CA PRO A 693 16.24 -44.44 46.50
C PRO A 693 17.10 -45.47 47.24
N LYS A 694 18.39 -45.54 46.90
CA LYS A 694 19.36 -46.28 47.72
C LYS A 694 19.40 -45.57 49.08
N GLU A 695 18.99 -46.25 50.15
CA GLU A 695 19.39 -45.85 51.49
C GLU A 695 20.93 -45.82 51.51
N GLU A 696 21.50 -44.63 51.68
CA GLU A 696 22.93 -44.48 51.94
C GLU A 696 23.23 -45.23 53.24
N ALA A 697 23.91 -46.37 53.11
CA ALA A 697 24.50 -47.06 54.23
C ALA A 697 25.46 -46.09 54.94
N ALA A 698 25.09 -45.68 56.16
CA ALA A 698 25.97 -45.00 57.09
C ALA A 698 27.26 -45.83 57.23
N SER A 699 28.37 -45.25 56.77
CA SER A 699 29.72 -45.76 57.00
C SER A 699 30.17 -45.30 58.38
N GLU A 700 30.65 -46.25 59.18
CA GLU A 700 31.30 -46.05 60.49
C GLU A 700 32.54 -45.15 60.42
#